data_AF-A0A0L0WA05-F1
#
_entry.id   AF-A0A0L0WA05-F1
#
_cell.length_a   1.000
_cell.length_b   1.000
_cell.length_c   1.000
_cell.angle_alpha   90.00
_cell.angle_beta   90.00
_cell.angle_gamma   90.00
#
_symmetry.space_group_name_H-M   'P 1'
#
loop_
_entity.id
_entity.type
_entity.pdbx_description
1 polymer ?
#
loop_
_entity_poly.entity_id
_entity_poly.type
_entity_poly.pdbx_seq_one_letter_code
_entity_poly.pdbx_strand_id
1 'polypeptide(L)'
;MRKKIRLTSILMAVIFSFISVFGTTSTNFVEATGDGSSTGSKKVVAYFPNWGTYNSAHQSFEVKDIPWDRVTHINHAFFTIDRNFKLTSLDTYADYEKQFAHSEGWGKLSGHMGEYKYYKNVYPNVKVLISVGGWTRGENFHDMAKTKETRKVFIDSAIQFLKQYPFMDGIDLDWEYPGVDRPRDTNDQYDRGCPGGPEDKENFTLLLKEMREAYNANGLKNKLLTIAAPSGYDKLQYQEPDKYHQYLDFINVMTYDMHGAWEKVTNHHSPLYQNPNDPSGTSPVNIKEKYNVDTAMKIFENEYNIPAEKLNVGTPFYSRGWSGIVKETGENGLFAKANGNHLGDWDDPANPYPGGQEPWFKLKKLETTSGWKKYRDPYAKAPYLYNESKGIMLTYEDEESLREKSNYVKENGYGGLIIWEISGDDKYSNFPMTTIAYKEMTSGKVDSVLKEGILSVDNSKNTGEYKLKVAIPRLNTANKFKLYENDKVIEEKSIQQESKEDQVFEFDFKKEKGTYIYKLETLDNKSSLISRDLKVEVTDPSSGGGNNGGEEDPNRLPLHSFVPYVDFTAWPLFDISQVEKTGANKYVLAFIVSEGGTKPVPRWGGFSEYNLNHQKDVINKLRAKDGEVMVSFGGANGTPLAVTASTPEQLKDIYAQVIDAYNLKYIDFDIEGSWVAHKESIERRSKALALLQKDEKYKDVKVWYTLPVLPTGLTNDGIEVVKSALKHGVKLEGVNVMTMEFGPYYVPSKLQPGELAKHSISAGENLVRNLKDAYKSVGITKTDEELWPMVGITPMVGQNFNKNEVFYQEDARILTKFAREKKIGLLSMWSINRDKEDPNGPWNPNPSHDFSGIAQKEYEFASIFKQFEEKDDGGVVIEPTLKAPNIDVLKGQKEGDYTINVKVPSNNKGNNVKIYENNKVVKEVNIEENKDVLQEVKYSVVGNKVGEYVYKAVLSDGLSSVESQTITVNVKEIDTSLPQWDPSKVYLGGERVIYNGLEYEAKYWTQGNNPEESDAWKLLSDVAVEWNKDKAYNGGDKVTYKGNTYEAKYWTKGNVPGESDVWILIK
;
A
#
# COMPACT_ATOMS: atom_id res chain seq x y z
N MET A 1 14.07 -46.32 -46.93
CA MET A 1 14.35 -46.78 -48.32
C MET A 1 13.15 -47.61 -48.80
N ARG A 2 12.44 -47.23 -49.90
CA ARG A 2 11.13 -47.81 -50.40
C ARG A 2 9.95 -47.61 -49.40
N LYS A 3 8.65 -47.42 -49.71
CA LYS A 3 7.75 -46.98 -50.84
C LYS A 3 6.73 -45.96 -50.21
N LYS A 4 5.95 -45.03 -50.80
CA LYS A 4 5.59 -44.51 -52.16
C LYS A 4 4.55 -45.23 -53.06
N ILE A 5 3.52 -44.46 -53.51
CA ILE A 5 2.71 -44.54 -54.78
C ILE A 5 1.52 -45.56 -54.76
N ARG A 6 0.28 -45.34 -55.28
CA ARG A 6 -0.31 -44.42 -56.33
C ARG A 6 -1.84 -44.06 -56.15
N LEU A 7 -2.33 -43.10 -56.98
CA LEU A 7 -3.69 -42.73 -57.52
C LEU A 7 -4.85 -43.79 -57.45
N THR A 8 -6.20 -43.59 -57.60
CA THR A 8 -7.22 -42.54 -58.00
C THR A 8 -8.67 -43.13 -57.75
N SER A 9 -9.91 -42.59 -58.00
CA SER A 9 -10.52 -41.35 -58.60
C SER A 9 -12.06 -41.21 -58.33
N ILE A 10 -12.65 -40.02 -58.62
CA ILE A 10 -14.03 -39.70 -59.14
C ILE A 10 -15.34 -40.08 -58.37
N LEU A 11 -15.99 -39.06 -57.79
CA LEU A 11 -17.38 -38.54 -57.98
C LEU A 11 -18.69 -39.42 -57.98
N MET A 12 -19.41 -39.41 -56.84
CA MET A 12 -20.83 -38.94 -56.59
C MET A 12 -22.11 -39.58 -57.23
N ALA A 13 -23.25 -39.43 -56.51
CA ALA A 13 -24.70 -39.46 -56.91
C ALA A 13 -25.49 -40.82 -56.96
N VAL A 14 -26.82 -40.96 -56.66
CA VAL A 14 -27.85 -40.16 -55.90
C VAL A 14 -29.22 -40.93 -55.72
N ILE A 15 -30.15 -40.45 -54.83
CA ILE A 15 -31.66 -40.62 -54.77
C ILE A 15 -32.40 -41.80 -54.00
N PHE A 16 -33.22 -41.39 -52.99
CA PHE A 16 -34.58 -41.80 -52.44
C PHE A 16 -35.08 -43.24 -52.11
N SER A 17 -35.63 -43.39 -50.87
CA SER A 17 -37.06 -43.72 -50.48
C SER A 17 -37.14 -44.26 -49.02
N PHE A 18 -37.90 -43.73 -48.04
CA PHE A 18 -39.36 -43.85 -47.75
C PHE A 18 -39.84 -45.28 -47.33
N ILE A 19 -40.72 -45.51 -46.32
CA ILE A 19 -41.50 -44.64 -45.39
C ILE A 19 -42.01 -45.39 -44.10
N SER A 20 -42.16 -44.69 -42.95
CA SER A 20 -42.87 -45.02 -41.66
C SER A 20 -42.56 -46.37 -40.94
N VAL A 21 -42.90 -46.66 -39.64
CA VAL A 21 -43.93 -46.15 -38.68
C VAL A 21 -43.46 -46.23 -37.19
N PHE A 22 -44.23 -45.61 -36.28
CA PHE A 22 -44.29 -45.75 -34.80
C PHE A 22 -43.15 -45.18 -33.95
N GLY A 23 -43.37 -43.98 -33.41
CA GLY A 23 -42.44 -43.28 -32.53
C GLY A 23 -42.64 -43.47 -31.02
N THR A 24 -41.80 -42.73 -30.30
CA THR A 24 -41.99 -42.28 -28.91
C THR A 24 -41.35 -40.89 -28.74
N THR A 25 -41.60 -40.25 -27.60
CA THR A 25 -41.20 -38.87 -27.22
C THR A 25 -39.79 -38.42 -27.65
N SER A 26 -39.70 -37.29 -28.35
CA SER A 26 -38.45 -36.70 -28.84
C SER A 26 -37.81 -35.73 -27.83
N THR A 27 -36.65 -36.10 -27.28
CA THR A 27 -35.67 -35.14 -26.76
C THR A 27 -34.77 -34.70 -27.91
N ASN A 28 -34.93 -33.45 -28.38
CA ASN A 28 -34.11 -32.93 -29.48
C ASN A 28 -32.68 -32.66 -29.01
N PHE A 29 -31.74 -33.52 -29.39
CA PHE A 29 -30.35 -33.09 -29.57
C PHE A 29 -30.28 -32.17 -30.79
N VAL A 30 -29.59 -31.04 -30.63
CA VAL A 30 -29.18 -30.19 -31.76
C VAL A 30 -27.66 -30.27 -31.82
N GLU A 31 -27.11 -30.86 -32.87
CA GLU A 31 -25.69 -30.78 -33.16
C GLU A 31 -25.33 -29.34 -33.55
N ALA A 32 -24.33 -28.76 -32.90
CA ALA A 32 -23.77 -27.47 -33.30
C ALA A 32 -22.62 -27.69 -34.29
N THR A 33 -22.71 -27.09 -35.48
CA THR A 33 -21.68 -27.18 -36.53
C THR A 33 -20.97 -25.85 -36.72
N GLY A 34 -19.64 -25.85 -36.57
CA GLY A 34 -18.75 -24.68 -36.74
C GLY A 34 -18.71 -23.76 -35.51
N ASP A 35 -17.56 -23.44 -34.92
CA ASP A 35 -16.33 -23.00 -35.60
C ASP A 35 -15.03 -23.53 -34.95
N GLY A 36 -13.93 -23.48 -35.69
CA GLY A 36 -12.64 -24.08 -35.36
C GLY A 36 -11.67 -23.22 -34.55
N SER A 37 -12.14 -22.46 -33.55
CA SER A 37 -11.26 -21.81 -32.57
C SER A 37 -12.00 -21.37 -31.30
N SER A 38 -11.84 -22.13 -30.21
CA SER A 38 -12.25 -21.70 -28.87
C SER A 38 -11.37 -22.30 -27.78
N THR A 39 -10.13 -21.79 -27.65
CA THR A 39 -9.36 -21.93 -26.42
C THR A 39 -10.06 -21.15 -25.30
N GLY A 40 -10.82 -21.86 -24.47
CA GLY A 40 -11.52 -21.27 -23.33
C GLY A 40 -10.56 -20.55 -22.38
N SER A 41 -11.02 -19.44 -21.78
CA SER A 41 -10.21 -18.65 -20.85
C SER A 41 -9.74 -19.52 -19.67
N LYS A 42 -8.42 -19.57 -19.42
CA LYS A 42 -7.85 -20.36 -18.33
C LYS A 42 -8.07 -19.66 -16.99
N LYS A 43 -7.91 -20.44 -15.91
CA LYS A 43 -8.13 -19.96 -14.54
C LYS A 43 -6.92 -19.19 -14.01
N VAL A 44 -7.20 -18.16 -13.22
CA VAL A 44 -6.30 -17.62 -12.20
C VAL A 44 -7.03 -17.76 -10.86
N VAL A 45 -6.51 -18.63 -9.99
CA VAL A 45 -7.06 -18.92 -8.66
C VAL A 45 -6.14 -18.27 -7.63
N ALA A 46 -6.59 -17.23 -6.94
CA ALA A 46 -5.76 -16.54 -5.96
C ALA A 46 -6.17 -16.91 -4.53
N TYR A 47 -5.22 -17.36 -3.72
CA TYR A 47 -5.46 -17.56 -2.29
C TYR A 47 -5.33 -16.21 -1.56
N PHE A 48 -6.38 -15.84 -0.82
CA PHE A 48 -6.44 -14.64 0.01
C PHE A 48 -6.17 -15.00 1.47
N PRO A 49 -5.13 -14.42 2.13
CA PRO A 49 -4.85 -14.68 3.53
C PRO A 49 -5.85 -13.97 4.45
N ASN A 50 -6.61 -14.73 5.23
CA ASN A 50 -7.46 -14.22 6.30
C ASN A 50 -6.67 -13.31 7.27
N TRP A 51 -5.46 -13.73 7.66
CA TRP A 51 -4.58 -12.98 8.56
C TRP A 51 -3.91 -11.75 7.91
N GLY A 52 -3.92 -11.65 6.57
CA GLY A 52 -3.28 -10.55 5.84
C GLY A 52 -3.82 -9.18 6.25
N THR A 53 -5.08 -9.13 6.70
CA THR A 53 -5.76 -7.92 7.17
C THR A 53 -5.15 -7.29 8.44
N TYR A 54 -4.33 -8.03 9.18
CA TYR A 54 -3.67 -7.54 10.40
C TYR A 54 -2.18 -7.27 10.23
N ASN A 55 -1.51 -8.00 9.32
CA ASN A 55 -0.05 -8.00 9.24
C ASN A 55 0.45 -7.00 8.19
N SER A 56 1.22 -5.99 8.62
CA SER A 56 1.86 -5.01 7.74
C SER A 56 2.90 -5.64 6.80
N ALA A 57 3.46 -6.80 7.12
CA ALA A 57 4.32 -7.56 6.21
C ALA A 57 3.53 -8.15 5.03
N HIS A 58 2.23 -8.40 5.19
CA HIS A 58 1.29 -8.68 4.09
C HIS A 58 0.65 -7.38 3.56
N GLN A 59 1.30 -6.23 3.75
CA GLN A 59 0.79 -4.90 3.37
C GLN A 59 -0.55 -4.52 4.01
N SER A 60 -0.99 -5.18 5.09
CA SER A 60 -2.35 -5.08 5.64
C SER A 60 -3.40 -5.31 4.55
N PHE A 61 -3.38 -6.50 3.94
CA PHE A 61 -4.21 -6.85 2.78
C PHE A 61 -5.66 -7.14 3.18
N GLU A 62 -6.62 -6.45 2.57
CA GLU A 62 -8.05 -6.65 2.84
C GLU A 62 -8.79 -7.12 1.57
N VAL A 63 -10.01 -7.65 1.71
CA VAL A 63 -10.81 -8.16 0.56
C VAL A 63 -11.07 -7.07 -0.49
N LYS A 64 -11.10 -5.79 -0.08
CA LYS A 64 -11.17 -4.63 -0.97
C LYS A 64 -9.92 -4.38 -1.82
N ASP A 65 -8.77 -4.91 -1.42
CA ASP A 65 -7.49 -4.73 -2.11
C ASP A 65 -7.28 -5.77 -3.22
N ILE A 66 -8.02 -6.88 -3.22
CA ILE A 66 -7.93 -7.91 -4.26
C ILE A 66 -8.15 -7.25 -5.64
N PRO A 67 -7.29 -7.48 -6.65
CA PRO A 67 -7.52 -7.02 -8.01
C PRO A 67 -8.61 -7.87 -8.68
N TRP A 68 -9.88 -7.61 -8.32
CA TRP A 68 -11.07 -8.34 -8.79
C TRP A 68 -11.26 -8.32 -10.32
N ASP A 69 -10.62 -7.39 -11.04
CA ASP A 69 -10.57 -7.38 -12.51
C ASP A 69 -9.50 -8.34 -13.11
N ARG A 70 -8.67 -8.99 -12.27
CA ARG A 70 -7.49 -9.76 -12.68
C ARG A 70 -7.35 -11.12 -11.96
N VAL A 71 -8.45 -11.61 -11.39
CA VAL A 71 -8.58 -12.99 -10.89
C VAL A 71 -9.83 -13.63 -11.48
N THR A 72 -9.87 -14.96 -11.51
CA THR A 72 -11.08 -15.70 -11.92
C THR A 72 -11.73 -16.42 -10.75
N HIS A 73 -10.92 -16.87 -9.80
CA HIS A 73 -11.33 -17.56 -8.58
C HIS A 73 -10.51 -16.99 -7.41
N ILE A 74 -11.13 -16.91 -6.24
CA ILE A 74 -10.53 -16.51 -4.97
C ILE A 74 -10.80 -17.63 -3.98
N ASN A 75 -9.74 -18.17 -3.38
CA ASN A 75 -9.84 -19.13 -2.30
C ASN A 75 -9.52 -18.41 -0.99
N HIS A 76 -10.50 -18.31 -0.09
CA HIS A 76 -10.30 -17.70 1.22
C HIS A 76 -9.52 -18.66 2.13
N ALA A 77 -8.31 -18.26 2.53
CA ALA A 77 -7.36 -19.08 3.29
C ALA A 77 -7.28 -18.60 4.76
N PHE A 78 -7.79 -19.32 5.76
CA PHE A 78 -8.46 -20.62 5.69
C PHE A 78 -9.61 -20.69 6.70
N PHE A 79 -10.56 -21.58 6.44
CA PHE A 79 -11.43 -22.17 7.47
C PHE A 79 -10.81 -23.49 7.95
N THR A 80 -11.38 -24.10 8.99
CA THR A 80 -10.97 -25.42 9.48
C THR A 80 -12.18 -26.30 9.80
N ILE A 81 -11.88 -27.52 10.25
CA ILE A 81 -12.82 -28.50 10.76
C ILE A 81 -12.76 -28.42 12.29
N ASP A 82 -13.88 -28.22 12.96
CA ASP A 82 -13.95 -28.19 14.43
C ASP A 82 -13.86 -29.61 15.04
N ARG A 83 -13.75 -29.69 16.37
CA ARG A 83 -13.71 -30.97 17.11
C ARG A 83 -15.00 -31.80 17.06
N ASN A 84 -16.07 -31.26 16.45
CA ASN A 84 -17.32 -31.95 16.16
C ASN A 84 -17.45 -32.29 14.66
N PHE A 85 -16.36 -32.19 13.91
CA PHE A 85 -16.25 -32.41 12.47
C PHE A 85 -17.08 -31.46 11.60
N LYS A 86 -17.27 -30.20 12.02
CA LYS A 86 -18.00 -29.17 11.25
C LYS A 86 -17.05 -28.12 10.66
N LEU A 87 -17.42 -27.60 9.50
CA LEU A 87 -16.80 -26.42 8.90
C LEU A 87 -16.94 -25.21 9.84
N THR A 88 -15.83 -24.53 10.16
CA THR A 88 -15.78 -23.30 10.96
C THR A 88 -14.72 -22.34 10.45
N SER A 89 -14.90 -21.04 10.65
CA SER A 89 -13.84 -20.04 10.44
C SER A 89 -12.71 -20.22 11.48
N LEU A 90 -11.49 -19.80 11.11
CA LEU A 90 -10.34 -19.68 12.01
C LEU A 90 -10.32 -18.37 12.80
N ASP A 91 -10.86 -17.29 12.22
CA ASP A 91 -11.01 -15.98 12.85
C ASP A 91 -12.42 -15.45 12.55
N THR A 92 -13.35 -15.75 13.47
CA THR A 92 -14.74 -15.29 13.35
C THR A 92 -14.85 -13.77 13.41
N TYR A 93 -13.89 -13.09 14.05
CA TYR A 93 -13.87 -11.64 14.08
C TYR A 93 -13.54 -11.09 12.68
N ALA A 94 -12.46 -11.55 12.05
CA ALA A 94 -12.13 -11.17 10.67
C ALA A 94 -13.26 -11.50 9.68
N ASP A 95 -13.84 -12.70 9.76
CA ASP A 95 -14.77 -13.18 8.71
C ASP A 95 -16.20 -12.67 8.84
N TYR A 96 -16.67 -12.35 10.06
CA TYR A 96 -18.08 -12.00 10.30
C TYR A 96 -18.33 -10.71 11.08
N GLU A 97 -17.35 -10.18 11.83
CA GLU A 97 -17.59 -9.11 12.83
C GLU A 97 -16.79 -7.81 12.58
N LYS A 98 -15.57 -7.90 12.03
CA LYS A 98 -14.69 -6.75 11.75
C LYS A 98 -15.41 -5.81 10.77
N GLN A 99 -15.43 -4.53 11.11
CA GLN A 99 -16.11 -3.51 10.31
C GLN A 99 -15.18 -3.04 9.19
N PHE A 100 -15.39 -3.60 8.00
CA PHE A 100 -14.81 -3.14 6.74
C PHE A 100 -15.79 -2.20 6.00
N ALA A 101 -15.33 -1.55 4.94
CA ALA A 101 -16.04 -0.46 4.24
C ALA A 101 -17.47 -0.81 3.74
N HIS A 102 -17.77 -2.09 3.51
CA HIS A 102 -19.05 -2.58 3.00
C HIS A 102 -19.83 -3.41 4.02
N SER A 103 -19.41 -3.43 5.30
CA SER A 103 -20.10 -4.16 6.38
C SER A 103 -21.48 -3.59 6.73
N GLU A 104 -21.70 -2.28 6.51
CA GLU A 104 -23.03 -1.67 6.72
C GLU A 104 -23.97 -1.88 5.52
N GLY A 105 -25.10 -2.55 5.78
CA GLY A 105 -26.25 -2.63 4.86
C GLY A 105 -26.94 -3.99 4.78
N TRP A 106 -26.25 -5.09 5.13
CA TRP A 106 -26.73 -6.46 4.79
C TRP A 106 -27.12 -7.33 5.99
N GLY A 107 -27.98 -6.81 6.87
CA GLY A 107 -28.65 -7.63 7.87
C GLY A 107 -27.73 -8.26 8.93
N LYS A 108 -26.71 -7.51 9.37
CA LYS A 108 -25.65 -7.86 10.35
C LYS A 108 -24.43 -8.64 9.82
N LEU A 109 -24.39 -9.07 8.55
CA LEU A 109 -23.20 -9.73 8.01
C LEU A 109 -22.07 -8.71 7.74
N SER A 110 -21.04 -8.72 8.59
CA SER A 110 -19.83 -7.89 8.46
C SER A 110 -18.63 -8.77 8.06
N GLY A 111 -17.40 -8.30 8.27
CA GLY A 111 -16.19 -9.08 8.05
C GLY A 111 -15.91 -9.38 6.57
N HIS A 112 -14.96 -10.28 6.31
CA HIS A 112 -14.64 -10.73 4.95
C HIS A 112 -15.86 -11.27 4.20
N MET A 113 -16.82 -11.90 4.89
CA MET A 113 -18.04 -12.41 4.27
C MET A 113 -19.02 -11.30 3.85
N GLY A 114 -19.02 -10.16 4.56
CA GLY A 114 -19.71 -8.95 4.13
C GLY A 114 -19.07 -8.33 2.88
N GLU A 115 -17.74 -8.19 2.89
CA GLU A 115 -16.97 -7.70 1.74
C GLU A 115 -17.14 -8.59 0.50
N TYR A 116 -17.00 -9.91 0.63
CA TYR A 116 -17.23 -10.84 -0.48
C TYR A 116 -18.64 -10.73 -1.05
N LYS A 117 -19.67 -10.53 -0.21
CA LYS A 117 -21.04 -10.32 -0.70
C LYS A 117 -21.14 -9.05 -1.56
N TYR A 118 -20.48 -7.96 -1.17
CA TYR A 118 -20.44 -6.73 -1.98
C TYR A 118 -19.68 -6.95 -3.29
N TYR A 119 -18.44 -7.45 -3.24
CA TYR A 119 -17.64 -7.64 -4.46
C TYR A 119 -18.21 -8.70 -5.42
N LYS A 120 -18.96 -9.70 -4.91
CA LYS A 120 -19.75 -10.63 -5.75
C LYS A 120 -20.87 -9.95 -6.54
N ASN A 121 -21.37 -8.77 -6.14
CA ASN A 121 -22.31 -7.99 -6.94
C ASN A 121 -21.58 -7.18 -8.03
N VAL A 122 -20.40 -6.62 -7.73
CA VAL A 122 -19.61 -5.80 -8.68
C VAL A 122 -18.88 -6.67 -9.72
N TYR A 123 -18.48 -7.89 -9.33
CA TYR A 123 -17.72 -8.84 -10.13
C TYR A 123 -18.38 -10.25 -10.12
N PRO A 124 -19.62 -10.41 -10.64
CA PRO A 124 -20.41 -11.64 -10.50
C PRO A 124 -19.75 -12.88 -11.13
N ASN A 125 -18.90 -12.67 -12.13
CA ASN A 125 -18.16 -13.72 -12.83
C ASN A 125 -17.01 -14.31 -12.01
N VAL A 126 -16.40 -13.53 -11.10
CA VAL A 126 -15.32 -14.02 -10.21
C VAL A 126 -15.90 -15.00 -9.20
N LYS A 127 -15.24 -16.14 -9.02
CA LYS A 127 -15.67 -17.21 -8.13
C LYS A 127 -15.03 -17.07 -6.75
N VAL A 128 -15.79 -17.22 -5.68
CA VAL A 128 -15.25 -17.14 -4.31
C VAL A 128 -15.54 -18.45 -3.57
N LEU A 129 -14.50 -19.15 -3.15
CA LEU A 129 -14.57 -20.39 -2.39
C LEU A 129 -13.99 -20.16 -0.99
N ILE A 130 -14.46 -20.94 -0.01
CA ILE A 130 -13.71 -21.13 1.23
C ILE A 130 -12.72 -22.25 1.01
N SER A 131 -11.44 -22.03 1.32
CA SER A 131 -10.47 -23.12 1.46
C SER A 131 -10.40 -23.57 2.92
N VAL A 132 -10.42 -24.88 3.12
CA VAL A 132 -10.51 -25.51 4.44
C VAL A 132 -9.22 -26.29 4.69
N GLY A 133 -8.54 -26.00 5.79
CA GLY A 133 -7.28 -26.65 6.16
C GLY A 133 -6.06 -25.76 5.92
N GLY A 134 -5.17 -26.21 5.03
CA GLY A 134 -3.81 -25.71 4.87
C GLY A 134 -2.88 -26.20 5.98
N TRP A 135 -1.57 -26.09 5.74
CA TRP A 135 -0.48 -26.68 6.51
C TRP A 135 -0.71 -26.77 8.02
N THR A 136 -1.06 -25.64 8.66
CA THR A 136 -1.14 -25.51 10.13
C THR A 136 -2.48 -25.98 10.73
N ARG A 137 -3.43 -26.50 9.94
CA ARG A 137 -4.81 -26.87 10.36
C ARG A 137 -5.27 -28.21 9.81
N GLY A 138 -4.36 -29.16 9.70
CA GLY A 138 -4.66 -30.53 9.29
C GLY A 138 -5.37 -31.39 10.34
N GLU A 139 -5.54 -30.90 11.58
CA GLU A 139 -5.57 -31.80 12.74
C GLU A 139 -6.81 -32.68 12.88
N ASN A 140 -7.94 -32.27 12.28
CA ASN A 140 -9.22 -32.98 12.37
C ASN A 140 -9.61 -33.70 11.06
N PHE A 141 -8.80 -33.64 9.99
CA PHE A 141 -9.17 -34.23 8.69
C PHE A 141 -9.29 -35.76 8.75
N HIS A 142 -8.29 -36.44 9.30
CA HIS A 142 -8.25 -37.91 9.37
C HIS A 142 -9.49 -38.49 10.07
N ASP A 143 -9.81 -38.02 11.29
CA ASP A 143 -10.98 -38.51 12.02
C ASP A 143 -12.32 -38.02 11.42
N MET A 144 -12.35 -36.84 10.77
CA MET A 144 -13.51 -36.41 9.98
C MET A 144 -13.75 -37.30 8.76
N ALA A 145 -12.69 -37.70 8.05
CA ALA A 145 -12.79 -38.54 6.86
C ALA A 145 -13.10 -40.01 7.21
N LYS A 146 -12.75 -40.45 8.43
CA LYS A 146 -12.68 -41.85 8.88
C LYS A 146 -13.93 -42.70 8.66
N THR A 147 -15.12 -42.15 8.88
CA THR A 147 -16.38 -42.90 8.74
C THR A 147 -17.42 -42.11 7.96
N LYS A 148 -18.44 -42.80 7.44
CA LYS A 148 -19.54 -42.16 6.71
C LYS A 148 -20.31 -41.16 7.59
N GLU A 149 -20.38 -41.44 8.88
CA GLU A 149 -21.07 -40.63 9.88
C GLU A 149 -20.28 -39.35 10.16
N THR A 150 -18.96 -39.43 10.35
CA THR A 150 -18.10 -38.27 10.58
C THR A 150 -18.02 -37.38 9.34
N ARG A 151 -17.83 -37.98 8.15
CA ARG A 151 -17.91 -37.26 6.86
C ARG A 151 -19.24 -36.56 6.68
N LYS A 152 -20.35 -37.24 7.00
CA LYS A 152 -21.69 -36.65 6.88
C LYS A 152 -21.87 -35.40 7.74
N VAL A 153 -21.27 -35.32 8.93
CA VAL A 153 -21.35 -34.10 9.76
C VAL A 153 -20.65 -32.92 9.08
N PHE A 154 -19.46 -33.15 8.50
CA PHE A 154 -18.75 -32.12 7.74
C PHE A 154 -19.54 -31.70 6.49
N ILE A 155 -19.98 -32.68 5.69
CA ILE A 155 -20.79 -32.47 4.48
C ILE A 155 -22.05 -31.66 4.79
N ASP A 156 -22.82 -32.04 5.81
CA ASP A 156 -24.05 -31.33 6.20
C ASP A 156 -23.74 -29.89 6.63
N SER A 157 -22.60 -29.64 7.30
CA SER A 157 -22.17 -28.28 7.69
C SER A 157 -21.75 -27.42 6.49
N ALA A 158 -21.05 -27.99 5.50
CA ALA A 158 -20.70 -27.30 4.26
C ALA A 158 -21.95 -26.99 3.40
N ILE A 159 -22.92 -27.91 3.34
CA ILE A 159 -24.23 -27.69 2.71
C ILE A 159 -25.01 -26.58 3.42
N GLN A 160 -24.95 -26.49 4.75
CA GLN A 160 -25.57 -25.39 5.51
C GLN A 160 -24.88 -24.05 5.22
N PHE A 161 -23.55 -24.00 5.24
CA PHE A 161 -22.77 -22.80 4.92
C PHE A 161 -23.10 -22.26 3.51
N LEU A 162 -23.09 -23.12 2.48
CA LEU A 162 -23.39 -22.71 1.10
C LEU A 162 -24.86 -22.29 0.87
N LYS A 163 -25.78 -22.71 1.74
CA LYS A 163 -27.18 -22.24 1.75
C LYS A 163 -27.35 -20.92 2.52
N GLN A 164 -26.58 -20.72 3.58
CA GLN A 164 -26.55 -19.48 4.37
C GLN A 164 -25.87 -18.33 3.61
N TYR A 165 -24.81 -18.64 2.85
CA TYR A 165 -24.05 -17.67 2.06
C TYR A 165 -24.10 -18.02 0.56
N PRO A 166 -25.27 -17.88 -0.10
CA PRO A 166 -25.47 -18.35 -1.47
C PRO A 166 -24.64 -17.62 -2.54
N PHE A 167 -23.99 -16.51 -2.18
CA PHE A 167 -23.03 -15.79 -3.03
C PHE A 167 -21.65 -16.47 -3.11
N MET A 168 -21.31 -17.35 -2.15
CA MET A 168 -20.09 -18.16 -2.20
C MET A 168 -20.25 -19.25 -3.27
N ASP A 169 -19.29 -19.39 -4.17
CA ASP A 169 -19.39 -20.29 -5.32
C ASP A 169 -19.00 -21.73 -5.00
N GLY A 170 -18.28 -22.04 -3.90
CA GLY A 170 -17.89 -23.42 -3.58
C GLY A 170 -17.04 -23.60 -2.33
N ILE A 171 -16.47 -24.81 -2.18
CA ILE A 171 -15.52 -25.20 -1.14
C ILE A 171 -14.28 -25.82 -1.79
N ASP A 172 -13.12 -25.44 -1.29
CA ASP A 172 -11.80 -26.00 -1.59
C ASP A 172 -11.30 -26.77 -0.35
N LEU A 173 -10.81 -28.00 -0.50
CA LEU A 173 -10.18 -28.75 0.61
C LEU A 173 -8.67 -28.78 0.46
N ASP A 174 -7.96 -28.33 1.49
CA ASP A 174 -6.51 -28.30 1.56
C ASP A 174 -6.04 -29.17 2.74
N TRP A 175 -6.02 -30.49 2.50
CA TRP A 175 -5.55 -31.48 3.48
C TRP A 175 -4.07 -31.74 3.22
N GLU A 176 -3.22 -31.39 4.19
CA GLU A 176 -1.75 -31.51 4.08
C GLU A 176 -1.14 -32.53 5.07
N TYR A 177 -1.14 -33.85 4.79
CA TYR A 177 -1.65 -34.56 3.61
C TYR A 177 -2.38 -35.87 4.00
N PRO A 178 -3.38 -36.34 3.22
CA PRO A 178 -4.00 -37.65 3.43
C PRO A 178 -2.96 -38.77 3.50
N GLY A 179 -3.03 -39.60 4.54
CA GLY A 179 -2.14 -40.75 4.74
C GLY A 179 -0.74 -40.43 5.27
N VAL A 180 -0.47 -39.17 5.62
CA VAL A 180 0.81 -38.73 6.19
C VAL A 180 0.56 -38.27 7.63
N ASP A 181 1.01 -39.06 8.61
CA ASP A 181 1.00 -38.69 10.02
C ASP A 181 2.08 -37.63 10.30
N ARG A 182 1.71 -36.36 10.18
CA ARG A 182 2.58 -35.20 10.43
C ARG A 182 2.37 -34.72 11.87
N PRO A 183 3.35 -34.87 12.79
CA PRO A 183 3.26 -34.28 14.10
C PRO A 183 3.23 -32.75 14.00
N ARG A 184 2.57 -32.12 14.96
CA ARG A 184 2.63 -30.68 15.19
C ARG A 184 4.08 -30.22 15.39
N ASP A 185 4.49 -29.13 14.75
CA ASP A 185 5.65 -28.36 15.16
C ASP A 185 5.39 -27.71 16.52
N THR A 186 6.23 -28.02 17.50
CA THR A 186 6.15 -27.50 18.86
C THR A 186 6.59 -26.03 18.98
N ASN A 187 7.33 -25.52 17.99
CA ASN A 187 7.86 -24.16 17.95
C ASN A 187 6.87 -23.19 17.30
N ASP A 188 6.03 -23.67 16.38
CA ASP A 188 4.87 -22.92 15.90
C ASP A 188 3.72 -23.05 16.90
N GLN A 189 3.28 -21.92 17.49
CA GLN A 189 2.15 -21.89 18.42
C GLN A 189 0.78 -22.10 17.74
N TYR A 190 0.71 -21.85 16.43
CA TYR A 190 -0.48 -21.97 15.60
C TYR A 190 -0.60 -23.37 15.00
N ASP A 191 0.49 -24.02 14.57
CA ASP A 191 0.44 -25.38 14.04
C ASP A 191 -0.30 -26.36 14.97
N ARG A 192 -1.02 -27.28 14.35
CA ARG A 192 -1.81 -28.33 15.00
C ARG A 192 -1.41 -29.73 14.53
N GLY A 193 -0.52 -29.83 13.52
CA GLY A 193 -0.17 -31.08 12.87
C GLY A 193 -1.23 -31.52 11.86
N CYS A 194 -1.00 -32.68 11.26
CA CYS A 194 -1.95 -33.41 10.45
C CYS A 194 -1.81 -34.90 10.78
N PRO A 195 -2.58 -35.44 11.74
CA PRO A 195 -2.67 -36.88 11.93
C PRO A 195 -3.14 -37.55 10.63
N GLY A 196 -2.67 -38.77 10.36
CA GLY A 196 -3.01 -39.49 9.14
C GLY A 196 -2.79 -41.00 9.26
N GLY A 197 -3.41 -41.75 8.36
CA GLY A 197 -3.35 -43.21 8.32
C GLY A 197 -3.62 -43.78 6.93
N PRO A 198 -3.22 -45.03 6.63
CA PRO A 198 -3.36 -45.63 5.31
C PRO A 198 -4.82 -45.71 4.81
N GLU A 199 -5.81 -45.66 5.71
CA GLU A 199 -7.24 -45.57 5.36
C GLU A 199 -7.65 -44.24 4.72
N ASP A 200 -6.88 -43.16 4.90
CA ASP A 200 -7.14 -41.84 4.31
C ASP A 200 -7.22 -41.91 2.79
N LYS A 201 -6.48 -42.86 2.20
CA LYS A 201 -6.46 -43.13 0.76
C LYS A 201 -7.86 -43.35 0.19
N GLU A 202 -8.65 -44.22 0.82
CA GLU A 202 -10.03 -44.49 0.41
C GLU A 202 -11.00 -43.48 1.02
N ASN A 203 -10.76 -43.02 2.26
CA ASN A 203 -11.63 -42.09 2.96
C ASN A 203 -11.70 -40.70 2.32
N PHE A 204 -10.60 -40.20 1.73
CA PHE A 204 -10.60 -38.94 0.98
C PHE A 204 -11.39 -39.06 -0.34
N THR A 205 -11.25 -40.19 -1.05
CA THR A 205 -12.07 -40.52 -2.22
C THR A 205 -13.56 -40.57 -1.87
N LEU A 206 -13.91 -41.20 -0.74
CA LEU A 206 -15.29 -41.26 -0.25
C LEU A 206 -15.83 -39.89 0.17
N LEU A 207 -15.02 -39.05 0.82
CA LEU A 207 -15.40 -37.69 1.19
C LEU A 207 -15.75 -36.85 -0.04
N LEU A 208 -14.88 -36.80 -1.04
CA LEU A 208 -15.09 -35.98 -2.24
C LEU A 208 -16.30 -36.47 -3.05
N LYS A 209 -16.51 -37.80 -3.10
CA LYS A 209 -17.72 -38.41 -3.66
C LYS A 209 -18.98 -37.98 -2.91
N GLU A 210 -19.03 -38.22 -1.60
CA GLU A 210 -20.20 -37.97 -0.77
C GLU A 210 -20.53 -36.46 -0.71
N MET A 211 -19.52 -35.58 -0.76
CA MET A 211 -19.70 -34.12 -0.95
C MET A 211 -20.39 -33.81 -2.28
N ARG A 212 -19.91 -34.35 -3.41
CA ARG A 212 -20.53 -34.06 -4.73
C ARG A 212 -21.93 -34.64 -4.84
N GLU A 213 -22.17 -35.84 -4.31
CA GLU A 213 -23.52 -36.44 -4.22
C GLU A 213 -24.46 -35.55 -3.38
N ALA A 214 -23.99 -35.04 -2.23
CA ALA A 214 -24.76 -34.12 -1.40
C ALA A 214 -25.03 -32.76 -2.09
N TYR A 215 -24.06 -32.20 -2.82
CA TYR A 215 -24.26 -30.96 -3.60
C TYR A 215 -25.38 -31.14 -4.63
N ASN A 216 -25.32 -32.23 -5.40
CA ASN A 216 -26.34 -32.57 -6.38
C ASN A 216 -27.73 -32.75 -5.73
N ALA A 217 -27.81 -33.49 -4.62
CA ALA A 217 -29.06 -33.74 -3.91
C ALA A 217 -29.67 -32.49 -3.23
N ASN A 218 -28.87 -31.45 -2.97
CA ASN A 218 -29.30 -30.22 -2.30
C ASN A 218 -29.53 -29.03 -3.23
N GLY A 219 -29.52 -29.24 -4.56
CA GLY A 219 -29.69 -28.16 -5.54
C GLY A 219 -28.45 -27.29 -5.75
N LEU A 220 -27.29 -27.70 -5.20
CA LEU A 220 -26.00 -27.00 -5.27
C LEU A 220 -25.10 -27.57 -6.37
N LYS A 221 -25.66 -28.16 -7.44
CA LYS A 221 -24.91 -28.72 -8.57
C LYS A 221 -24.03 -27.68 -9.29
N ASN A 222 -24.39 -26.40 -9.19
CA ASN A 222 -23.62 -25.26 -9.73
C ASN A 222 -22.54 -24.73 -8.76
N LYS A 223 -22.37 -25.34 -7.58
CA LYS A 223 -21.30 -25.00 -6.64
C LYS A 223 -20.05 -25.82 -6.91
N LEU A 224 -18.90 -25.16 -6.79
CA LEU A 224 -17.59 -25.72 -7.03
C LEU A 224 -17.15 -26.59 -5.86
N LEU A 225 -16.50 -27.71 -6.16
CA LEU A 225 -15.74 -28.53 -5.22
C LEU A 225 -14.35 -28.75 -5.80
N THR A 226 -13.34 -28.24 -5.11
CA THR A 226 -11.93 -28.29 -5.52
C THR A 226 -11.06 -28.79 -4.37
N ILE A 227 -9.81 -29.11 -4.66
CA ILE A 227 -8.80 -29.36 -3.63
C ILE A 227 -7.51 -28.62 -3.97
N ALA A 228 -6.73 -28.30 -2.95
CA ALA A 228 -5.29 -28.20 -3.08
C ALA A 228 -4.68 -29.61 -2.98
N ALA A 229 -3.65 -29.88 -3.77
CA ALA A 229 -3.00 -31.20 -3.81
C ALA A 229 -1.47 -31.09 -3.86
N PRO A 230 -0.74 -31.98 -3.17
CA PRO A 230 0.72 -31.94 -3.16
C PRO A 230 1.32 -32.22 -4.54
N SER A 231 2.45 -31.58 -4.82
CA SER A 231 3.29 -31.88 -5.99
C SER A 231 4.20 -33.10 -5.78
N GLY A 232 4.51 -33.45 -4.52
CA GLY A 232 5.34 -34.61 -4.19
C GLY A 232 4.63 -35.94 -4.47
N TYR A 233 5.15 -36.72 -5.43
CA TYR A 233 4.63 -38.05 -5.78
C TYR A 233 4.58 -39.01 -4.58
N ASP A 234 5.51 -38.85 -3.64
CA ASP A 234 5.61 -39.62 -2.40
C ASP A 234 4.51 -39.28 -1.39
N LYS A 235 3.78 -38.18 -1.60
CA LYS A 235 2.51 -37.87 -0.91
C LYS A 235 1.32 -38.42 -1.70
N LEU A 236 1.31 -38.24 -3.03
CA LEU A 236 0.21 -38.68 -3.91
C LEU A 236 -0.02 -40.20 -3.92
N GLN A 237 1.02 -41.01 -3.69
CA GLN A 237 0.88 -42.46 -3.55
C GLN A 237 -0.09 -42.89 -2.43
N TYR A 238 -0.31 -42.04 -1.41
CA TYR A 238 -1.28 -42.26 -0.33
C TYR A 238 -2.71 -41.82 -0.67
N GLN A 239 -2.97 -41.44 -1.92
CA GLN A 239 -4.27 -40.97 -2.41
C GLN A 239 -4.74 -41.78 -3.64
N GLU A 240 -5.94 -41.46 -4.15
CA GLU A 240 -6.52 -42.04 -5.38
C GLU A 240 -7.02 -40.96 -6.35
N PRO A 241 -6.13 -40.10 -6.90
CA PRO A 241 -6.53 -39.03 -7.82
C PRO A 241 -7.29 -39.55 -9.05
N ASP A 242 -6.92 -40.74 -9.55
CA ASP A 242 -7.58 -41.49 -10.62
C ASP A 242 -9.06 -41.80 -10.32
N LYS A 243 -9.43 -41.91 -9.04
CA LYS A 243 -10.82 -42.12 -8.61
C LYS A 243 -11.52 -40.82 -8.26
N TYR A 244 -10.89 -39.93 -7.48
CA TYR A 244 -11.61 -38.77 -6.94
C TYR A 244 -11.75 -37.60 -7.91
N HIS A 245 -10.90 -37.47 -8.93
CA HIS A 245 -10.90 -36.31 -9.84
C HIS A 245 -12.25 -36.11 -10.57
N GLN A 246 -13.07 -37.16 -10.70
CA GLN A 246 -14.40 -37.10 -11.32
C GLN A 246 -15.42 -36.30 -10.48
N TYR A 247 -15.20 -36.17 -9.17
CA TYR A 247 -16.11 -35.45 -8.26
C TYR A 247 -15.73 -33.97 -8.10
N LEU A 248 -14.52 -33.59 -8.49
CA LEU A 248 -14.00 -32.22 -8.43
C LEU A 248 -14.31 -31.44 -9.71
N ASP A 249 -14.36 -30.12 -9.64
CA ASP A 249 -14.34 -29.25 -10.83
C ASP A 249 -12.91 -29.12 -11.37
N PHE A 250 -11.95 -28.89 -10.47
CA PHE A 250 -10.52 -28.84 -10.76
C PHE A 250 -9.67 -29.10 -9.49
N ILE A 251 -8.38 -29.30 -9.70
CA ILE A 251 -7.34 -29.53 -8.68
C ILE A 251 -6.32 -28.40 -8.77
N ASN A 252 -5.99 -27.83 -7.62
CA ASN A 252 -4.98 -26.80 -7.44
C ASN A 252 -3.66 -27.48 -7.02
N VAL A 253 -2.73 -27.70 -7.96
CA VAL A 253 -1.50 -28.44 -7.66
C VAL A 253 -0.47 -27.50 -7.06
N MET A 254 -0.04 -27.78 -5.84
CA MET A 254 0.93 -27.00 -5.08
C MET A 254 2.35 -27.28 -5.58
N THR A 255 2.66 -26.82 -6.80
CA THR A 255 3.98 -26.97 -7.44
C THR A 255 4.98 -25.92 -6.95
N TYR A 256 5.02 -25.72 -5.64
CA TYR A 256 6.00 -24.93 -4.89
C TYR A 256 6.43 -25.75 -3.66
N ASP A 257 7.31 -25.19 -2.84
CA ASP A 257 7.80 -25.80 -1.58
C ASP A 257 8.47 -27.16 -1.73
N MET A 258 9.01 -27.40 -2.93
CA MET A 258 9.83 -28.58 -3.25
C MET A 258 11.15 -28.60 -2.47
N HIS A 259 11.69 -27.41 -2.14
CA HIS A 259 12.95 -27.22 -1.42
C HIS A 259 12.87 -26.03 -0.46
N GLY A 260 13.66 -26.03 0.61
CA GLY A 260 13.62 -24.96 1.61
C GLY A 260 14.59 -25.16 2.78
N ALA A 261 14.52 -24.24 3.75
CA ALA A 261 15.48 -24.12 4.85
C ALA A 261 15.58 -25.33 5.82
N TRP A 262 14.66 -26.29 5.70
CA TRP A 262 14.75 -27.62 6.32
C TRP A 262 15.94 -28.43 5.77
N GLU A 263 16.37 -28.17 4.53
CA GLU A 263 17.53 -28.78 3.89
C GLU A 263 18.82 -28.00 4.19
N LYS A 264 19.98 -28.69 4.14
CA LYS A 264 21.31 -28.09 4.35
C LYS A 264 22.08 -27.81 3.06
N VAL A 265 21.37 -27.79 1.92
CA VAL A 265 21.87 -27.41 0.60
C VAL A 265 20.82 -26.51 -0.05
N THR A 266 21.25 -25.44 -0.73
CA THR A 266 20.34 -24.51 -1.43
C THR A 266 19.84 -25.08 -2.74
N ASN A 267 18.55 -24.91 -3.02
CA ASN A 267 17.89 -25.35 -4.25
C ASN A 267 16.67 -24.46 -4.56
N HIS A 268 15.89 -24.79 -5.58
CA HIS A 268 14.71 -24.04 -6.02
C HIS A 268 13.42 -24.59 -5.41
N HIS A 269 12.56 -23.75 -4.84
CA HIS A 269 11.30 -24.22 -4.25
C HIS A 269 10.15 -24.44 -5.26
N SER A 270 10.21 -23.85 -6.46
CA SER A 270 9.19 -24.01 -7.52
C SER A 270 9.77 -24.19 -8.94
N PRO A 271 10.80 -25.05 -9.13
CA PRO A 271 11.46 -25.25 -10.43
C PRO A 271 10.48 -25.78 -11.48
N LEU A 272 10.47 -25.18 -12.66
CA LEU A 272 9.59 -25.59 -13.77
C LEU A 272 9.98 -26.97 -14.31
N TYR A 273 11.29 -27.22 -14.44
CA TYR A 273 11.88 -28.47 -14.91
C TYR A 273 13.00 -28.94 -13.98
N GLN A 274 13.47 -30.17 -14.18
CA GLN A 274 14.65 -30.70 -13.50
C GLN A 274 15.94 -29.95 -13.92
N ASN A 275 16.84 -29.69 -12.96
CA ASN A 275 18.24 -29.40 -13.23
C ASN A 275 19.09 -30.70 -13.14
N PRO A 276 19.87 -31.08 -14.17
CA PRO A 276 20.72 -32.28 -14.11
C PRO A 276 21.82 -32.22 -13.04
N ASN A 277 22.22 -31.02 -12.61
CA ASN A 277 23.25 -30.77 -11.60
C ASN A 277 22.70 -30.74 -10.16
N ASP A 278 21.38 -30.88 -9.98
CA ASP A 278 20.74 -30.91 -8.66
C ASP A 278 21.42 -31.97 -7.74
N PRO A 279 21.85 -31.63 -6.52
CA PRO A 279 22.59 -32.52 -5.63
C PRO A 279 21.70 -33.45 -4.78
N SER A 280 20.38 -33.37 -4.93
CA SER A 280 19.41 -34.08 -4.08
C SER A 280 19.43 -35.60 -4.29
N GLY A 281 18.93 -36.33 -3.29
CA GLY A 281 18.85 -37.78 -3.34
C GLY A 281 17.82 -38.29 -4.35
N THR A 282 18.10 -39.47 -4.91
CA THR A 282 17.14 -40.28 -5.69
C THR A 282 16.47 -41.39 -4.87
N SER A 283 16.84 -41.53 -3.59
CA SER A 283 16.39 -42.58 -2.67
C SER A 283 16.47 -42.11 -1.21
N PRO A 284 15.53 -42.47 -0.31
CA PRO A 284 14.34 -43.30 -0.56
C PRO A 284 13.24 -42.59 -1.35
N VAL A 285 13.24 -41.24 -1.36
CA VAL A 285 12.40 -40.41 -2.23
C VAL A 285 13.27 -39.83 -3.33
N ASN A 286 12.75 -39.84 -4.56
CA ASN A 286 13.45 -39.31 -5.73
C ASN A 286 13.14 -37.82 -5.90
N ILE A 287 13.78 -37.00 -5.06
CA ILE A 287 13.62 -35.54 -5.08
C ILE A 287 14.22 -34.99 -6.36
N LYS A 288 15.50 -35.32 -6.65
CA LYS A 288 16.26 -34.82 -7.81
C LYS A 288 15.54 -34.91 -9.16
N GLU A 289 14.76 -35.97 -9.39
CA GLU A 289 14.12 -36.20 -10.69
C GLU A 289 12.62 -35.86 -10.68
N LYS A 290 11.92 -35.97 -9.53
CA LYS A 290 10.47 -35.78 -9.46
C LYS A 290 9.99 -34.49 -8.77
N TYR A 291 10.82 -33.77 -8.02
CA TYR A 291 10.43 -32.51 -7.36
C TYR A 291 10.62 -31.31 -8.30
N ASN A 292 9.80 -31.26 -9.36
CA ASN A 292 9.68 -30.14 -10.29
C ASN A 292 8.25 -30.07 -10.84
N VAL A 293 7.83 -28.88 -11.29
CA VAL A 293 6.47 -28.60 -11.78
C VAL A 293 6.10 -29.58 -12.91
N ASP A 294 6.98 -29.74 -13.90
CA ASP A 294 6.69 -30.57 -15.07
C ASP A 294 6.44 -32.04 -14.72
N THR A 295 7.27 -32.60 -13.85
CA THR A 295 7.13 -34.00 -13.42
C THR A 295 5.93 -34.19 -12.52
N ALA A 296 5.66 -33.26 -11.60
CA ALA A 296 4.47 -33.31 -10.74
C ALA A 296 3.17 -33.29 -11.56
N MET A 297 3.06 -32.36 -12.53
CA MET A 297 1.88 -32.25 -13.41
C MET A 297 1.70 -33.49 -14.29
N LYS A 298 2.79 -33.99 -14.90
CA LYS A 298 2.77 -35.20 -15.72
C LYS A 298 2.40 -36.47 -14.95
N ILE A 299 2.64 -36.53 -13.63
CA ILE A 299 2.19 -37.66 -12.79
C ILE A 299 0.66 -37.66 -12.66
N PHE A 300 0.04 -36.52 -12.35
CA PHE A 300 -1.43 -36.43 -12.35
C PHE A 300 -2.05 -36.77 -13.71
N GLU A 301 -1.45 -36.29 -14.80
CA GLU A 301 -1.94 -36.50 -16.16
C GLU A 301 -1.74 -37.94 -16.65
N ASN A 302 -0.53 -38.51 -16.52
CA ASN A 302 -0.15 -39.76 -17.18
C ASN A 302 -0.16 -40.99 -16.26
N GLU A 303 0.15 -40.84 -14.96
CA GLU A 303 0.06 -41.95 -14.00
C GLU A 303 -1.39 -42.08 -13.46
N TYR A 304 -2.06 -40.95 -13.19
CA TYR A 304 -3.44 -40.91 -12.66
C TYR A 304 -4.54 -40.56 -13.67
N ASN A 305 -4.22 -40.36 -14.96
CA ASN A 305 -5.19 -40.17 -16.06
C ASN A 305 -6.13 -38.95 -15.89
N ILE A 306 -5.69 -37.90 -15.20
CA ILE A 306 -6.52 -36.69 -14.99
C ILE A 306 -6.43 -35.77 -16.22
N PRO A 307 -7.56 -35.31 -16.79
CA PRO A 307 -7.57 -34.36 -17.89
C PRO A 307 -6.88 -33.03 -17.53
N ALA A 308 -5.97 -32.58 -18.39
CA ALA A 308 -5.10 -31.42 -18.16
C ALA A 308 -5.88 -30.15 -17.79
N GLU A 309 -7.03 -29.89 -18.41
CA GLU A 309 -7.88 -28.71 -18.15
C GLU A 309 -8.44 -28.63 -16.72
N LYS A 310 -8.36 -29.75 -15.97
CA LYS A 310 -8.72 -29.84 -14.55
C LYS A 310 -7.54 -29.60 -13.60
N LEU A 311 -6.30 -29.50 -14.08
CA LEU A 311 -5.11 -29.26 -13.26
C LEU A 311 -4.65 -27.81 -13.37
N ASN A 312 -4.53 -27.09 -12.25
CA ASN A 312 -3.98 -25.73 -12.20
C ASN A 312 -2.57 -25.74 -11.56
N VAL A 313 -1.64 -24.95 -12.09
CA VAL A 313 -0.21 -24.95 -11.69
C VAL A 313 0.12 -23.90 -10.62
N GLY A 314 0.95 -24.27 -9.64
CA GLY A 314 1.41 -23.43 -8.53
C GLY A 314 2.41 -22.33 -8.90
N THR A 315 2.08 -21.10 -8.51
CA THR A 315 2.97 -19.92 -8.55
C THR A 315 3.13 -19.32 -7.14
N PRO A 316 4.34 -19.37 -6.54
CA PRO A 316 4.60 -18.73 -5.25
C PRO A 316 4.92 -17.23 -5.40
N PHE A 317 4.23 -16.36 -4.69
CA PHE A 317 4.50 -14.91 -4.65
C PHE A 317 5.38 -14.51 -3.44
N TYR A 318 6.31 -15.40 -3.08
CA TYR A 318 7.21 -15.29 -1.93
C TYR A 318 8.44 -16.18 -2.16
N SER A 319 9.45 -16.10 -1.29
CA SER A 319 10.65 -16.95 -1.35
C SER A 319 10.67 -18.12 -0.36
N ARG A 320 11.60 -19.05 -0.58
CA ARG A 320 12.26 -19.77 0.52
C ARG A 320 13.75 -19.47 0.54
N GLY A 321 14.39 -19.57 1.72
CA GLY A 321 15.69 -18.95 1.93
C GLY A 321 16.57 -19.56 3.01
N TRP A 322 17.87 -19.53 2.74
CA TRP A 322 18.93 -20.10 3.58
C TRP A 322 19.96 -19.03 3.99
N SER A 323 20.63 -19.25 5.12
CA SER A 323 21.70 -18.38 5.63
C SER A 323 22.99 -19.17 5.94
N GLY A 324 24.09 -18.45 6.12
CA GLY A 324 25.41 -19.04 6.33
C GLY A 324 25.89 -19.89 5.16
N ILE A 325 25.65 -19.44 3.92
CA ILE A 325 26.03 -20.15 2.69
C ILE A 325 27.55 -20.32 2.58
N VAL A 326 28.02 -21.57 2.42
CA VAL A 326 29.43 -21.91 2.21
C VAL A 326 29.76 -21.77 0.72
N LYS A 327 30.30 -20.60 0.34
CA LYS A 327 30.57 -20.18 -1.04
C LYS A 327 31.31 -21.22 -1.89
N GLU A 328 32.25 -21.96 -1.31
CA GLU A 328 33.12 -22.90 -2.03
C GLU A 328 32.43 -24.23 -2.38
N THR A 329 31.14 -24.41 -2.02
CA THR A 329 30.43 -25.70 -2.13
C THR A 329 29.30 -25.73 -3.15
N GLY A 330 29.05 -24.62 -3.85
CA GLY A 330 28.07 -24.51 -4.93
C GLY A 330 28.39 -23.29 -5.82
N GLU A 331 27.62 -23.09 -6.90
CA GLU A 331 27.87 -21.98 -7.83
C GLU A 331 26.95 -20.80 -7.52
N ASN A 332 27.53 -19.61 -7.29
CA ASN A 332 26.79 -18.38 -6.97
C ASN A 332 25.75 -18.53 -5.82
N GLY A 333 25.98 -19.47 -4.91
CA GLY A 333 25.06 -19.77 -3.80
C GLY A 333 23.93 -20.75 -4.11
N LEU A 334 23.81 -21.26 -5.34
CA LEU A 334 22.94 -22.39 -5.70
C LEU A 334 23.70 -23.72 -5.53
N PHE A 335 23.00 -24.77 -5.07
CA PHE A 335 23.55 -26.08 -4.70
C PHE A 335 24.67 -26.02 -3.65
N ALA A 336 24.76 -24.91 -2.93
CA ALA A 336 25.76 -24.65 -1.90
C ALA A 336 25.26 -25.12 -0.53
N LYS A 337 26.17 -25.55 0.35
CA LYS A 337 25.83 -25.91 1.72
C LYS A 337 25.41 -24.68 2.51
N ALA A 338 24.35 -24.83 3.32
CA ALA A 338 23.83 -23.80 4.21
C ALA A 338 23.99 -24.21 5.67
N ASN A 339 24.48 -23.29 6.50
CA ASN A 339 24.65 -23.53 7.94
C ASN A 339 23.46 -23.05 8.78
N GLY A 340 22.57 -22.25 8.22
CA GLY A 340 21.38 -21.73 8.89
C GLY A 340 20.21 -21.46 7.96
N ASN A 341 19.11 -21.03 8.56
CA ASN A 341 17.88 -20.66 7.87
C ASN A 341 17.87 -19.12 7.67
N HIS A 342 17.24 -18.60 6.62
CA HIS A 342 16.94 -17.17 6.54
C HIS A 342 15.66 -16.86 7.32
N LEU A 343 15.59 -15.69 7.97
CA LEU A 343 14.36 -15.16 8.58
C LEU A 343 13.81 -14.08 7.65
N GLY A 344 12.73 -14.38 6.93
CA GLY A 344 12.03 -13.42 6.10
C GLY A 344 10.90 -12.69 6.85
N ASP A 345 10.34 -11.63 6.25
CA ASP A 345 9.31 -10.80 6.89
C ASP A 345 7.97 -11.53 7.13
N TRP A 346 7.75 -12.70 6.53
CA TRP A 346 6.59 -13.56 6.74
C TRP A 346 6.85 -14.74 7.69
N ASP A 347 8.09 -14.95 8.15
CA ASP A 347 8.40 -15.95 9.15
C ASP A 347 8.14 -15.41 10.58
N ASP A 348 7.67 -16.26 11.49
CA ASP A 348 7.59 -15.91 12.92
C ASP A 348 9.02 -15.73 13.49
N PRO A 349 9.40 -14.55 14.03
CA PRO A 349 10.73 -14.33 14.60
C PRO A 349 11.02 -15.15 15.87
N ALA A 350 10.02 -15.82 16.46
CA ALA A 350 10.20 -16.79 17.53
C ALA A 350 10.45 -18.23 17.02
N ASN A 351 10.24 -18.51 15.73
CA ASN A 351 10.51 -19.83 15.14
C ASN A 351 12.03 -20.04 15.00
N PRO A 352 12.63 -21.08 15.61
CA PRO A 352 14.05 -21.41 15.44
C PRO A 352 14.40 -22.01 14.06
N TYR A 353 13.40 -22.38 13.26
CA TYR A 353 13.54 -22.95 11.92
C TYR A 353 12.69 -22.17 10.88
N PRO A 354 12.96 -20.87 10.67
CA PRO A 354 12.21 -20.06 9.70
C PRO A 354 12.39 -20.59 8.26
N GLY A 355 11.44 -20.29 7.38
CA GLY A 355 11.40 -20.78 6.00
C GLY A 355 12.18 -19.91 5.00
N GLY A 356 12.55 -18.69 5.38
CA GLY A 356 13.13 -17.68 4.51
C GLY A 356 12.09 -17.01 3.61
N GLN A 357 10.93 -16.71 4.19
CA GLN A 357 9.73 -16.24 3.49
C GLN A 357 9.73 -14.71 3.37
N GLU A 358 10.19 -14.21 2.23
CA GLU A 358 10.09 -12.81 1.84
C GLU A 358 9.00 -12.65 0.77
N PRO A 359 8.10 -11.65 0.85
CA PRO A 359 7.10 -11.42 -0.20
C PRO A 359 7.72 -10.93 -1.51
N TRP A 360 7.05 -11.20 -2.64
CA TRP A 360 7.52 -10.77 -3.97
C TRP A 360 7.81 -9.27 -4.06
N PHE A 361 6.94 -8.40 -3.50
CA PHE A 361 7.17 -6.95 -3.50
C PHE A 361 8.45 -6.52 -2.74
N LYS A 362 8.96 -7.34 -1.82
CA LYS A 362 10.25 -7.13 -1.13
C LYS A 362 11.39 -7.71 -1.95
N LEU A 363 11.25 -8.94 -2.45
CA LEU A 363 12.23 -9.58 -3.35
C LEU A 363 12.53 -8.68 -4.55
N LYS A 364 11.52 -8.01 -5.12
CA LYS A 364 11.68 -7.07 -6.23
C LYS A 364 12.53 -5.84 -5.88
N LYS A 365 12.50 -5.39 -4.62
CA LYS A 365 13.39 -4.33 -4.10
C LYS A 365 14.80 -4.87 -3.83
N LEU A 366 14.93 -6.13 -3.43
CA LEU A 366 16.23 -6.78 -3.27
C LEU A 366 16.96 -6.98 -4.61
N GLU A 367 16.25 -7.16 -5.74
CA GLU A 367 16.87 -7.21 -7.09
C GLU A 367 17.77 -6.01 -7.41
N THR A 368 17.45 -4.82 -6.89
CA THR A 368 18.18 -3.57 -7.12
C THR A 368 18.99 -3.09 -5.91
N THR A 369 18.97 -3.85 -4.80
CA THR A 369 19.65 -3.48 -3.55
C THR A 369 21.13 -3.89 -3.57
N SER A 370 22.03 -2.95 -3.25
CA SER A 370 23.47 -3.19 -3.23
C SER A 370 23.88 -4.43 -2.42
N GLY A 371 24.78 -5.25 -3.00
CA GLY A 371 25.27 -6.50 -2.43
C GLY A 371 24.41 -7.74 -2.75
N TRP A 372 23.15 -7.57 -3.14
CA TRP A 372 22.37 -8.65 -3.75
C TRP A 372 22.66 -8.75 -5.24
N LYS A 373 22.58 -9.98 -5.77
CA LYS A 373 22.69 -10.28 -7.19
C LYS A 373 21.58 -11.25 -7.57
N LYS A 374 20.86 -10.95 -8.66
CA LYS A 374 19.87 -11.85 -9.26
C LYS A 374 20.56 -12.80 -10.23
N TYR A 375 20.23 -14.07 -10.14
CA TYR A 375 20.68 -15.15 -11.00
C TYR A 375 19.44 -15.93 -11.49
N ARG A 376 19.57 -16.70 -12.58
CA ARG A 376 18.54 -17.63 -13.08
C ARG A 376 19.20 -18.96 -13.39
N ASP A 377 18.56 -20.05 -13.00
CA ASP A 377 18.90 -21.39 -13.50
C ASP A 377 18.24 -21.60 -14.88
N PRO A 378 19.03 -21.77 -15.97
CA PRO A 378 18.49 -21.97 -17.31
C PRO A 378 17.84 -23.35 -17.51
N TYR A 379 18.12 -24.33 -16.63
CA TYR A 379 17.46 -25.64 -16.64
C TYR A 379 16.13 -25.58 -15.90
N ALA A 380 16.15 -25.22 -14.61
CA ALA A 380 14.95 -25.16 -13.78
C ALA A 380 13.99 -24.01 -14.11
N LYS A 381 14.43 -23.02 -14.89
CA LYS A 381 13.70 -21.77 -15.20
C LYS A 381 13.33 -20.94 -13.97
N ALA A 382 14.07 -21.11 -12.88
CA ALA A 382 13.84 -20.46 -11.60
C ALA A 382 14.85 -19.32 -11.36
N PRO A 383 14.39 -18.12 -10.96
CA PRO A 383 15.26 -17.06 -10.47
C PRO A 383 15.68 -17.31 -9.02
N TYR A 384 16.81 -16.73 -8.63
CA TYR A 384 17.22 -16.65 -7.24
C TYR A 384 18.03 -15.38 -6.97
N LEU A 385 18.01 -14.93 -5.73
CA LEU A 385 18.81 -13.83 -5.21
C LEU A 385 19.89 -14.40 -4.30
N TYR A 386 21.14 -14.02 -4.52
CA TYR A 386 22.25 -14.36 -3.62
C TYR A 386 22.95 -13.08 -3.14
N ASN A 387 23.21 -13.02 -1.83
CA ASN A 387 24.01 -11.99 -1.20
C ASN A 387 25.24 -12.65 -0.57
N GLU A 388 26.36 -12.54 -1.28
CA GLU A 388 27.63 -13.18 -0.92
C GLU A 388 28.19 -12.68 0.41
N SER A 389 28.09 -11.38 0.70
CA SER A 389 28.65 -10.79 1.93
C SER A 389 27.80 -11.04 3.17
N LYS A 390 26.49 -11.27 3.01
CA LYS A 390 25.60 -11.76 4.09
C LYS A 390 25.56 -13.29 4.19
N GLY A 391 26.02 -14.00 3.16
CA GLY A 391 25.87 -15.44 3.05
C GLY A 391 24.41 -15.89 3.05
N ILE A 392 23.53 -15.22 2.27
CA ILE A 392 22.09 -15.52 2.18
C ILE A 392 21.71 -15.83 0.73
N MET A 393 20.86 -16.85 0.52
CA MET A 393 20.26 -17.20 -0.77
C MET A 393 18.74 -17.30 -0.63
N LEU A 394 18.00 -16.72 -1.59
CA LEU A 394 16.54 -16.73 -1.68
C LEU A 394 16.10 -17.23 -3.07
N THR A 395 15.28 -18.29 -3.13
CA THR A 395 14.63 -18.76 -4.38
C THR A 395 13.17 -18.31 -4.40
N TYR A 396 12.65 -17.92 -5.57
CA TYR A 396 11.33 -17.28 -5.72
C TYR A 396 10.83 -17.36 -7.19
N GLU A 397 9.70 -16.70 -7.52
CA GLU A 397 9.24 -16.43 -8.90
C GLU A 397 9.48 -14.98 -9.32
N ASP A 398 9.73 -14.72 -10.61
CA ASP A 398 9.82 -13.38 -11.18
C ASP A 398 8.97 -13.22 -12.45
N GLU A 399 8.93 -12.01 -13.03
CA GLU A 399 8.09 -11.71 -14.20
C GLU A 399 8.45 -12.52 -15.45
N GLU A 400 9.64 -13.12 -15.50
CA GLU A 400 10.11 -13.99 -16.58
C GLU A 400 9.70 -15.44 -16.30
N SER A 401 10.01 -16.01 -15.13
CA SER A 401 9.63 -17.40 -14.80
C SER A 401 8.12 -17.59 -14.74
N LEU A 402 7.36 -16.58 -14.29
CA LEU A 402 5.90 -16.60 -14.31
C LEU A 402 5.36 -16.68 -15.76
N ARG A 403 6.04 -16.06 -16.74
CA ARG A 403 5.68 -16.17 -18.16
C ARG A 403 6.10 -17.50 -18.76
N GLU A 404 7.26 -18.03 -18.41
CA GLU A 404 7.67 -19.38 -18.84
C GLU A 404 6.71 -20.45 -18.30
N LYS A 405 6.33 -20.36 -17.02
CA LYS A 405 5.31 -21.20 -16.37
C LYS A 405 3.90 -20.98 -16.94
N SER A 406 3.56 -19.75 -17.35
CA SER A 406 2.31 -19.47 -18.08
C SER A 406 2.30 -20.05 -19.50
N ASN A 407 3.43 -20.03 -20.21
CA ASN A 407 3.57 -20.65 -21.53
C ASN A 407 3.46 -22.17 -21.40
N TYR A 408 4.12 -22.77 -20.41
CA TYR A 408 3.98 -24.18 -20.06
C TYR A 408 2.51 -24.59 -19.83
N VAL A 409 1.74 -23.79 -19.07
CA VAL A 409 0.28 -24.02 -18.86
C VAL A 409 -0.55 -23.85 -20.12
N LYS A 410 -0.15 -22.98 -21.06
CA LYS A 410 -0.81 -22.86 -22.37
C LYS A 410 -0.51 -24.05 -23.28
N GLU A 411 0.75 -24.42 -23.41
CA GLU A 411 1.28 -25.45 -24.32
C GLU A 411 0.82 -26.87 -23.95
N ASN A 412 0.81 -27.20 -22.65
CA ASN A 412 0.38 -28.52 -22.15
C ASN A 412 -1.12 -28.56 -21.81
N GLY A 413 -1.91 -27.59 -22.27
CA GLY A 413 -3.37 -27.59 -22.11
C GLY A 413 -3.90 -27.26 -20.70
N TYR A 414 -3.06 -27.23 -19.66
CA TYR A 414 -3.46 -27.15 -18.25
C TYR A 414 -4.49 -26.05 -17.90
N GLY A 415 -5.30 -26.33 -16.88
CA GLY A 415 -6.50 -25.58 -16.53
C GLY A 415 -6.30 -24.13 -16.08
N GLY A 416 -5.10 -23.72 -15.70
CA GLY A 416 -4.79 -22.37 -15.23
C GLY A 416 -3.61 -22.31 -14.26
N LEU A 417 -3.51 -21.18 -13.56
CA LEU A 417 -2.53 -20.92 -12.49
C LEU A 417 -3.24 -20.79 -11.13
N ILE A 418 -2.52 -21.14 -10.07
CA ILE A 418 -2.86 -20.80 -8.69
C ILE A 418 -1.78 -19.88 -8.10
N ILE A 419 -2.19 -18.87 -7.34
CA ILE A 419 -1.32 -17.90 -6.67
C ILE A 419 -1.36 -18.17 -5.18
N TRP A 420 -0.23 -18.61 -4.61
CA TRP A 420 0.01 -18.67 -3.17
C TRP A 420 1.08 -17.63 -2.80
N GLU A 421 0.78 -16.52 -2.15
CA GLU A 421 -0.54 -15.99 -1.80
C GLU A 421 -0.61 -14.51 -2.16
N ILE A 422 -1.83 -14.00 -2.41
CA ILE A 422 -2.02 -12.79 -3.23
C ILE A 422 -1.42 -11.51 -2.59
N SER A 423 -1.23 -11.49 -1.27
CA SER A 423 -0.67 -10.33 -0.57
C SER A 423 0.85 -10.14 -0.77
N GLY A 424 1.52 -11.10 -1.42
CA GLY A 424 2.93 -11.02 -1.80
C GLY A 424 3.19 -10.15 -3.02
N ASP A 425 2.18 -9.93 -3.87
CA ASP A 425 2.24 -9.01 -5.02
C ASP A 425 2.13 -7.54 -4.57
N ASP A 426 2.71 -6.60 -5.31
CA ASP A 426 2.75 -5.20 -4.89
C ASP A 426 1.42 -4.48 -5.18
N LYS A 427 0.63 -4.22 -4.14
CA LYS A 427 -0.69 -3.55 -4.29
C LYS A 427 -0.56 -2.07 -4.67
N TYR A 428 0.55 -1.44 -4.30
CA TYR A 428 0.84 -0.03 -4.61
C TYR A 428 1.40 0.13 -6.03
N SER A 429 2.15 -0.86 -6.52
CA SER A 429 2.55 -0.97 -7.93
C SER A 429 1.48 -1.63 -8.83
N ASN A 430 0.21 -1.66 -8.39
CA ASN A 430 -0.95 -2.13 -9.16
C ASN A 430 -0.85 -3.59 -9.62
N PHE A 431 -0.39 -4.49 -8.73
CA PHE A 431 -0.41 -5.94 -8.88
C PHE A 431 0.33 -6.46 -10.13
N PRO A 432 1.64 -6.21 -10.28
CA PRO A 432 2.39 -6.62 -11.46
C PRO A 432 2.33 -8.14 -11.73
N MET A 433 2.53 -9.00 -10.72
CA MET A 433 2.57 -10.45 -10.94
C MET A 433 1.17 -11.02 -11.24
N THR A 434 0.14 -10.60 -10.52
CA THR A 434 -1.26 -10.99 -10.78
C THR A 434 -1.71 -10.50 -12.16
N THR A 435 -1.29 -9.30 -12.56
CA THR A 435 -1.59 -8.74 -13.88
C THR A 435 -0.91 -9.52 -15.01
N ILE A 436 0.29 -10.06 -14.79
CA ILE A 436 0.93 -10.99 -15.74
C ILE A 436 0.14 -12.29 -15.82
N ALA A 437 -0.10 -12.96 -14.68
CA ALA A 437 -0.84 -14.22 -14.63
C ALA A 437 -2.21 -14.12 -15.35
N TYR A 438 -2.95 -13.04 -15.12
CA TYR A 438 -4.24 -12.83 -15.78
C TYR A 438 -4.13 -12.57 -17.28
N LYS A 439 -3.17 -11.74 -17.73
CA LYS A 439 -2.96 -11.45 -19.16
C LYS A 439 -2.45 -12.64 -19.96
N GLU A 440 -1.79 -13.60 -19.31
CA GLU A 440 -1.30 -14.82 -19.94
C GLU A 440 -2.34 -15.96 -19.93
N MET A 441 -3.20 -16.04 -18.91
CA MET A 441 -4.24 -17.08 -18.78
C MET A 441 -5.56 -16.73 -19.46
N THR A 442 -5.94 -15.46 -19.43
CA THR A 442 -7.13 -14.92 -20.10
C THR A 442 -6.72 -14.18 -21.37
N SER A 443 -7.62 -14.00 -22.33
CA SER A 443 -7.28 -13.39 -23.64
C SER A 443 -6.98 -11.87 -23.61
N GLY A 444 -6.70 -11.29 -22.45
CA GLY A 444 -6.58 -9.84 -22.22
C GLY A 444 -7.92 -9.08 -22.29
N LYS A 445 -9.00 -9.73 -22.72
CA LYS A 445 -10.38 -9.22 -22.62
C LYS A 445 -10.88 -9.38 -21.19
N VAL A 446 -11.01 -8.26 -20.49
CA VAL A 446 -11.91 -8.15 -19.33
C VAL A 446 -13.30 -7.82 -19.88
N ASP A 447 -14.28 -8.70 -19.68
CA ASP A 447 -15.62 -8.50 -20.21
C ASP A 447 -16.34 -7.32 -19.54
N SER A 448 -16.94 -6.46 -20.36
CA SER A 448 -17.87 -5.44 -19.89
C SER A 448 -19.18 -6.07 -19.43
N VAL A 449 -19.65 -5.70 -18.24
CA VAL A 449 -20.93 -6.19 -17.66
C VAL A 449 -21.70 -5.03 -17.06
N LEU A 450 -23.02 -5.14 -16.88
CA LEU A 450 -23.77 -4.10 -16.18
C LEU A 450 -23.36 -4.09 -14.70
N LYS A 451 -22.93 -2.94 -14.18
CA LYS A 451 -22.50 -2.76 -12.78
C LYS A 451 -23.34 -1.71 -12.09
N GLU A 452 -23.62 -1.93 -10.80
CA GLU A 452 -24.21 -0.94 -9.90
C GLU A 452 -23.35 0.34 -9.90
N GLY A 453 -23.99 1.50 -9.94
CA GLY A 453 -23.30 2.78 -9.76
C GLY A 453 -23.04 3.04 -8.28
N ILE A 454 -21.87 3.55 -7.95
CA ILE A 454 -21.48 3.88 -6.56
C ILE A 454 -21.99 5.28 -6.21
N LEU A 455 -22.72 5.39 -5.10
CA LEU A 455 -23.05 6.66 -4.46
C LEU A 455 -22.16 6.90 -3.24
N SER A 456 -21.68 8.13 -3.11
CA SER A 456 -20.97 8.65 -1.95
C SER A 456 -21.33 10.12 -1.74
N VAL A 457 -21.19 10.63 -0.52
CA VAL A 457 -21.40 12.05 -0.19
C VAL A 457 -20.13 12.61 0.43
N ASP A 458 -19.66 13.73 -0.09
CA ASP A 458 -18.60 14.52 0.55
C ASP A 458 -19.27 15.44 1.58
N ASN A 459 -19.28 14.98 2.83
CA ASN A 459 -20.02 15.61 3.93
C ASN A 459 -19.06 16.31 4.90
N SER A 460 -18.60 17.49 4.52
CA SER A 460 -17.81 18.36 5.39
C SER A 460 -18.66 19.05 6.47
N LYS A 461 -19.99 19.22 6.25
CA LYS A 461 -20.91 19.93 7.16
C LYS A 461 -22.34 19.39 7.04
N ASN A 462 -22.93 18.95 8.16
CA ASN A 462 -24.35 18.55 8.27
C ASN A 462 -25.37 19.73 8.13
N THR A 463 -24.98 20.83 7.48
CA THR A 463 -25.73 22.11 7.42
C THR A 463 -26.62 22.26 6.19
N GLY A 464 -26.86 21.19 5.43
CA GLY A 464 -27.76 21.17 4.27
C GLY A 464 -27.12 21.56 2.95
N GLU A 465 -25.80 21.78 2.90
CA GLU A 465 -25.02 21.91 1.67
C GLU A 465 -24.00 20.77 1.61
N TYR A 466 -24.14 19.89 0.62
CA TYR A 466 -23.28 18.72 0.45
C TYR A 466 -23.16 18.33 -1.02
N LYS A 467 -22.03 17.70 -1.37
CA LYS A 467 -21.77 17.21 -2.72
C LYS A 467 -22.00 15.70 -2.78
N LEU A 468 -22.93 15.27 -3.61
CA LEU A 468 -23.14 13.85 -3.91
C LEU A 468 -22.28 13.45 -5.12
N LYS A 469 -21.50 12.39 -4.95
CA LYS A 469 -20.59 11.85 -5.96
C LYS A 469 -21.08 10.50 -6.46
N VAL A 470 -21.44 10.49 -7.73
CA VAL A 470 -21.78 9.30 -8.53
C VAL A 470 -20.50 8.82 -9.19
N ALA A 471 -20.10 7.57 -8.95
CA ALA A 471 -19.03 6.93 -9.71
C ALA A 471 -19.57 5.68 -10.41
N ILE A 472 -19.54 5.66 -11.74
CA ILE A 472 -19.91 4.49 -12.52
C ILE A 472 -18.62 3.70 -12.83
N PRO A 473 -18.46 2.46 -12.34
CA PRO A 473 -17.22 1.71 -12.53
C PRO A 473 -16.87 1.49 -14.01
N ARG A 474 -15.57 1.38 -14.30
CA ARG A 474 -15.05 0.99 -15.61
C ARG A 474 -15.56 -0.37 -16.07
N LEU A 475 -15.60 -0.57 -17.39
CA LEU A 475 -16.09 -1.76 -18.08
C LEU A 475 -17.54 -2.09 -17.65
N ASN A 476 -18.37 -1.04 -17.62
CA ASN A 476 -19.80 -1.13 -17.36
C ASN A 476 -20.57 -1.04 -18.68
N THR A 477 -21.52 -1.95 -18.94
CA THR A 477 -22.35 -1.89 -20.16
C THR A 477 -23.40 -0.77 -20.10
N ALA A 478 -23.60 -0.13 -18.95
CA ALA A 478 -24.53 0.98 -18.79
C ALA A 478 -24.28 2.09 -19.82
N ASN A 479 -25.33 2.51 -20.53
CA ASN A 479 -25.31 3.68 -21.42
C ASN A 479 -25.89 4.93 -20.77
N LYS A 480 -26.51 4.80 -19.59
CA LYS A 480 -26.95 5.91 -18.75
C LYS A 480 -27.08 5.51 -17.29
N PHE A 481 -27.22 6.50 -16.43
CA PHE A 481 -27.74 6.33 -15.08
C PHE A 481 -28.90 7.29 -14.79
N LYS A 482 -29.71 6.95 -13.79
CA LYS A 482 -30.66 7.86 -13.14
C LYS A 482 -30.32 8.00 -11.67
N LEU A 483 -30.21 9.23 -11.19
CA LEU A 483 -30.14 9.54 -9.77
C LEU A 483 -31.56 9.77 -9.24
N TYR A 484 -31.88 9.14 -8.12
CA TYR A 484 -33.14 9.29 -7.40
C TYR A 484 -32.90 10.00 -6.06
N GLU A 485 -33.88 10.80 -5.63
CA GLU A 485 -34.05 11.28 -4.26
C GLU A 485 -35.47 10.95 -3.80
N ASN A 486 -35.61 10.25 -2.67
CA ASN A 486 -36.90 9.87 -2.08
C ASN A 486 -37.85 9.25 -3.14
N ASP A 487 -37.28 8.28 -3.88
CA ASP A 487 -37.87 7.53 -5.01
C ASP A 487 -38.33 8.37 -6.23
N LYS A 488 -37.94 9.65 -6.34
CA LYS A 488 -38.10 10.50 -7.54
C LYS A 488 -36.80 10.66 -8.29
N VAL A 489 -36.80 10.50 -9.62
CA VAL A 489 -35.64 10.82 -10.47
C VAL A 489 -35.36 12.33 -10.40
N ILE A 490 -34.11 12.69 -10.16
CA ILE A 490 -33.61 14.08 -10.10
C ILE A 490 -32.51 14.39 -11.12
N GLU A 491 -31.85 13.38 -11.69
CA GLU A 491 -30.95 13.48 -12.85
C GLU A 491 -31.10 12.20 -13.68
N GLU A 492 -31.08 12.30 -15.01
CA GLU A 492 -30.83 11.16 -15.91
C GLU A 492 -29.74 11.56 -16.91
N LYS A 493 -28.65 10.79 -16.98
CA LYS A 493 -27.44 11.18 -17.71
C LYS A 493 -26.87 10.02 -18.51
N SER A 494 -26.67 10.24 -19.81
CA SER A 494 -25.95 9.31 -20.69
C SER A 494 -24.46 9.25 -20.35
N ILE A 495 -23.88 8.06 -20.46
CA ILE A 495 -22.48 7.77 -20.13
C ILE A 495 -21.85 6.90 -21.23
N GLN A 496 -20.51 6.84 -21.27
CA GLN A 496 -19.79 5.97 -22.17
C GLN A 496 -19.94 4.51 -21.74
N GLN A 497 -20.61 3.70 -22.56
CA GLN A 497 -20.57 2.24 -22.42
C GLN A 497 -19.12 1.76 -22.51
N GLU A 498 -18.77 0.78 -21.68
CA GLU A 498 -17.49 0.07 -21.74
C GLU A 498 -16.26 0.98 -21.56
N SER A 499 -16.44 2.13 -20.87
CA SER A 499 -15.34 3.03 -20.48
C SER A 499 -14.23 2.27 -19.78
N LYS A 500 -12.97 2.54 -20.14
CA LYS A 500 -11.80 1.90 -19.51
C LYS A 500 -11.45 2.48 -18.14
N GLU A 501 -11.93 3.69 -17.86
CA GLU A 501 -11.79 4.39 -16.58
C GLU A 501 -13.16 4.59 -15.91
N ASP A 502 -13.16 4.77 -14.59
CA ASP A 502 -14.37 5.04 -13.81
C ASP A 502 -14.94 6.41 -14.18
N GLN A 503 -16.24 6.48 -14.47
CA GLN A 503 -16.91 7.72 -14.87
C GLN A 503 -17.52 8.40 -13.66
N VAL A 504 -16.89 9.49 -13.23
CA VAL A 504 -17.24 10.23 -12.02
C VAL A 504 -18.07 11.48 -12.38
N PHE A 505 -19.15 11.68 -11.64
CA PHE A 505 -20.03 12.85 -11.74
C PHE A 505 -20.33 13.37 -10.34
N GLU A 506 -20.36 14.69 -10.18
CA GLU A 506 -20.57 15.35 -8.90
C GLU A 506 -21.79 16.27 -8.97
N PHE A 507 -22.59 16.28 -7.92
CA PHE A 507 -23.87 16.99 -7.82
C PHE A 507 -23.93 17.76 -6.50
N ASP A 508 -23.87 19.08 -6.58
CA ASP A 508 -23.98 19.96 -5.43
C ASP A 508 -25.44 20.12 -5.02
N PHE A 509 -25.78 19.72 -3.79
CA PHE A 509 -27.13 19.80 -3.25
C PHE A 509 -27.21 20.82 -2.12
N LYS A 510 -28.23 21.68 -2.22
CA LYS A 510 -28.73 22.51 -1.11
C LYS A 510 -30.12 22.02 -0.69
N LYS A 511 -30.28 21.71 0.58
CA LYS A 511 -31.45 21.03 1.15
C LYS A 511 -31.82 21.60 2.52
N GLU A 512 -33.10 21.48 2.87
CA GLU A 512 -33.63 21.88 4.18
C GLU A 512 -33.43 20.77 5.23
N LYS A 513 -33.79 21.04 6.49
CA LYS A 513 -33.74 20.04 7.56
C LYS A 513 -34.59 18.81 7.21
N GLY A 514 -33.97 17.63 7.15
CA GLY A 514 -34.69 16.41 6.81
C GLY A 514 -33.78 15.21 6.52
N THR A 515 -34.41 14.08 6.20
CA THR A 515 -33.73 12.90 5.68
C THR A 515 -33.95 12.81 4.18
N TYR A 516 -32.86 12.67 3.43
CA TYR A 516 -32.86 12.47 1.98
C TYR A 516 -32.27 11.10 1.66
N ILE A 517 -32.98 10.31 0.88
CA ILE A 517 -32.58 8.95 0.49
C ILE A 517 -32.24 8.96 -0.99
N TYR A 518 -30.96 8.82 -1.32
CA TYR A 518 -30.46 8.76 -2.69
C TYR A 518 -30.31 7.32 -3.18
N LYS A 519 -30.66 7.08 -4.44
CA LYS A 519 -30.48 5.78 -5.12
C LYS A 519 -30.02 6.02 -6.54
N LEU A 520 -29.25 5.11 -7.12
CA LEU A 520 -28.65 5.27 -8.44
C LEU A 520 -28.96 4.05 -9.30
N GLU A 521 -29.81 4.22 -10.30
CA GLU A 521 -30.10 3.18 -11.29
C GLU A 521 -29.11 3.30 -12.45
N THR A 522 -28.24 2.32 -12.65
CA THR A 522 -27.46 2.17 -13.90
C THR A 522 -28.25 1.33 -14.89
N LEU A 523 -28.32 1.76 -16.16
CA LEU A 523 -29.13 1.11 -17.20
C LEU A 523 -28.30 0.83 -18.45
N ASP A 524 -28.49 -0.35 -19.04
CA ASP A 524 -28.11 -0.66 -20.41
C ASP A 524 -29.33 -1.01 -21.28
N ASN A 525 -29.10 -1.48 -22.51
CA ASN A 525 -30.16 -1.83 -23.46
C ASN A 525 -30.97 -3.10 -23.10
N LYS A 526 -30.65 -3.77 -21.99
CA LYS A 526 -31.24 -5.06 -21.59
C LYS A 526 -31.76 -5.07 -20.16
N SER A 527 -31.18 -4.25 -19.28
CA SER A 527 -31.26 -4.41 -17.83
C SER A 527 -30.96 -3.11 -17.09
N SER A 528 -31.35 -3.05 -15.82
CA SER A 528 -30.90 -2.02 -14.87
C SER A 528 -30.49 -2.62 -13.53
N LEU A 529 -29.62 -1.92 -12.81
CA LEU A 529 -29.21 -2.20 -11.43
C LEU A 529 -29.41 -0.93 -10.59
N ILE A 530 -30.10 -1.04 -9.46
CA ILE A 530 -30.38 0.07 -8.55
C ILE A 530 -29.46 -0.04 -7.34
N SER A 531 -28.77 1.05 -7.00
CA SER A 531 -27.88 1.08 -5.84
C SER A 531 -28.59 0.96 -4.51
N ARG A 532 -27.83 0.62 -3.47
CA ARG A 532 -28.30 0.83 -2.08
C ARG A 532 -28.71 2.28 -1.82
N ASP A 533 -29.69 2.44 -0.94
CA ASP A 533 -30.17 3.70 -0.37
C ASP A 533 -29.05 4.42 0.41
N LEU A 534 -28.49 5.50 -0.15
CA LEU A 534 -27.61 6.41 0.58
C LEU A 534 -28.46 7.44 1.33
N LYS A 535 -28.52 7.30 2.65
CA LYS A 535 -29.24 8.22 3.54
C LYS A 535 -28.35 9.41 3.93
N VAL A 536 -28.79 10.62 3.63
CA VAL A 536 -28.20 11.88 4.11
C VAL A 536 -29.16 12.52 5.10
N GLU A 537 -28.68 12.90 6.28
CA GLU A 537 -29.44 13.67 7.27
C GLU A 537 -28.94 15.10 7.33
N VAL A 538 -29.85 16.05 7.08
CA VAL A 538 -29.59 17.49 7.19
C VAL A 538 -30.12 17.99 8.52
N THR A 539 -29.24 18.55 9.33
CA THR A 539 -29.62 19.20 10.59
C THR A 539 -29.72 20.71 10.44
N ASP A 540 -30.47 21.31 11.36
CA ASP A 540 -30.68 22.74 11.42
C ASP A 540 -29.50 23.39 12.16
N PRO A 541 -28.83 24.43 11.60
CA PRO A 541 -27.77 25.15 12.31
C PRO A 541 -28.19 25.76 13.66
N SER A 542 -29.49 25.88 13.93
CA SER A 542 -30.04 26.61 15.09
C SER A 542 -30.58 25.75 16.24
N SER A 543 -30.47 24.40 16.20
CA SER A 543 -30.91 23.54 17.32
C SER A 543 -29.78 23.14 18.28
N GLY A 544 -29.08 24.12 18.85
CA GLY A 544 -28.16 23.94 19.98
C GLY A 544 -28.92 23.65 21.28
N GLY A 545 -29.39 22.41 21.45
CA GLY A 545 -30.23 22.01 22.57
C GLY A 545 -29.45 21.55 23.81
N GLY A 546 -29.78 22.12 24.97
CA GLY A 546 -29.43 21.54 26.28
C GLY A 546 -28.05 21.93 26.82
N ASN A 547 -27.93 23.16 27.35
CA ASN A 547 -26.78 23.57 28.15
C ASN A 547 -26.76 22.85 29.52
N ASN A 548 -26.26 21.61 29.54
CA ASN A 548 -25.82 20.97 30.78
C ASN A 548 -24.45 21.55 31.15
N GLY A 549 -24.46 22.58 32.00
CA GLY A 549 -23.25 23.19 32.52
C GLY A 549 -22.45 22.21 33.39
N GLY A 550 -21.44 21.57 32.78
CA GLY A 550 -20.24 21.20 33.53
C GLY A 550 -19.46 22.47 33.82
N GLU A 551 -19.06 22.68 35.07
CA GLU A 551 -18.23 23.81 35.47
C GLU A 551 -16.89 23.77 34.72
N GLU A 552 -16.39 24.92 34.25
CA GLU A 552 -15.04 25.00 33.68
C GLU A 552 -14.02 24.72 34.80
N ASP A 553 -13.43 23.52 34.79
CA ASP A 553 -12.41 23.14 35.77
C ASP A 553 -11.14 24.01 35.62
N PRO A 554 -10.79 24.87 36.60
CA PRO A 554 -9.58 25.70 36.57
C PRO A 554 -8.28 24.87 36.71
N ASN A 555 -8.38 23.54 36.69
CA ASN A 555 -7.27 22.60 36.71
C ASN A 555 -7.13 21.80 35.41
N ARG A 556 -7.72 22.29 34.31
CA ARG A 556 -7.46 21.78 32.95
C ARG A 556 -6.59 22.74 32.13
N LEU A 557 -5.63 22.21 31.38
CA LEU A 557 -5.23 22.83 30.10
C LEU A 557 -6.52 22.90 29.27
N PRO A 558 -6.90 24.06 28.72
CA PRO A 558 -8.09 24.15 27.90
C PRO A 558 -8.08 23.06 26.82
N LEU A 559 -9.14 22.27 26.78
CA LEU A 559 -9.43 21.41 25.63
C LEU A 559 -9.40 22.36 24.42
N HIS A 560 -8.58 22.04 23.39
CA HIS A 560 -8.13 22.99 22.36
C HIS A 560 -6.97 23.91 22.84
N SER A 561 -5.80 23.34 23.14
CA SER A 561 -4.58 24.10 23.51
C SER A 561 -3.37 23.87 22.58
N PHE A 562 -2.66 24.96 22.24
CA PHE A 562 -1.35 24.92 21.62
C PHE A 562 -0.26 24.80 22.71
N VAL A 563 0.50 23.71 22.69
CA VAL A 563 1.46 23.33 23.75
C VAL A 563 2.79 22.86 23.11
N PRO A 564 3.59 23.76 22.51
CA PRO A 564 4.85 23.39 21.83
C PRO A 564 5.86 22.70 22.76
N TYR A 565 6.68 21.81 22.21
CA TYR A 565 7.82 21.24 22.94
C TYR A 565 8.95 22.25 23.08
N VAL A 566 9.60 22.22 24.23
CA VAL A 566 10.87 22.87 24.55
C VAL A 566 11.90 21.76 24.76
N ASP A 567 12.99 21.78 23.99
CA ASP A 567 14.20 21.05 24.40
C ASP A 567 14.79 21.81 25.60
N PHE A 568 14.50 21.28 26.79
CA PHE A 568 14.89 21.81 28.09
C PHE A 568 16.22 21.21 28.57
N THR A 569 16.92 20.50 27.67
CA THR A 569 18.27 19.96 27.86
C THR A 569 19.32 20.66 26.97
N ALA A 570 18.90 21.30 25.87
CA ALA A 570 19.74 22.10 24.99
C ALA A 570 20.49 23.24 25.71
N TRP A 571 21.65 23.63 25.17
CA TRP A 571 22.42 24.78 25.62
C TRP A 571 22.66 25.77 24.47
N PRO A 572 22.30 27.06 24.59
CA PRO A 572 21.72 27.70 25.78
C PRO A 572 20.30 27.21 26.10
N LEU A 573 19.96 27.14 27.39
CA LEU A 573 18.61 26.76 27.83
C LEU A 573 17.59 27.78 27.29
N PHE A 574 16.47 27.27 26.75
CA PHE A 574 15.41 28.11 26.22
C PHE A 574 14.68 28.86 27.35
N ASP A 575 14.71 30.19 27.29
CA ASP A 575 14.07 31.07 28.28
C ASP A 575 12.56 31.20 28.00
N ILE A 576 11.78 30.23 28.48
CA ILE A 576 10.30 30.26 28.42
C ILE A 576 9.68 31.48 29.11
N SER A 577 10.44 32.33 29.84
CA SER A 577 9.87 33.58 30.37
C SER A 577 9.59 34.64 29.27
N GLN A 578 10.13 34.42 28.06
CA GLN A 578 9.89 35.21 26.85
C GLN A 578 8.63 34.81 26.06
N VAL A 579 7.65 34.16 26.71
CA VAL A 579 6.33 33.76 26.17
C VAL A 579 5.73 34.75 25.16
N GLU A 580 5.79 36.04 25.47
CA GLU A 580 5.24 37.15 24.68
C GLU A 580 5.76 37.21 23.25
N LYS A 581 6.99 36.74 22.99
CA LYS A 581 7.53 36.63 21.62
C LYS A 581 6.98 35.42 20.85
N THR A 582 6.65 34.35 21.58
CA THR A 582 6.25 33.06 21.00
C THR A 582 4.75 32.93 20.78
N GLY A 583 3.94 33.75 21.46
CA GLY A 583 2.48 33.61 21.53
C GLY A 583 1.99 32.43 22.41
N ALA A 584 2.84 31.44 22.69
CA ALA A 584 2.53 30.32 23.57
C ALA A 584 2.69 30.71 25.06
N ASN A 585 1.79 30.21 25.91
CA ASN A 585 1.86 30.25 27.37
C ASN A 585 1.87 28.85 28.00
N LYS A 586 1.88 27.80 27.17
CA LYS A 586 1.81 26.39 27.59
C LYS A 586 2.93 25.65 26.88
N TYR A 587 3.66 24.78 27.57
CA TYR A 587 4.80 24.07 26.98
C TYR A 587 4.90 22.62 27.48
N VAL A 588 5.42 21.74 26.61
CA VAL A 588 5.95 20.44 27.04
C VAL A 588 7.45 20.60 27.26
N LEU A 589 7.92 20.30 28.47
CA LEU A 589 9.33 20.36 28.84
C LEU A 589 9.98 18.98 28.67
N ALA A 590 10.93 18.87 27.74
CA ALA A 590 11.56 17.63 27.33
C ALA A 590 13.07 17.60 27.67
N PHE A 591 13.65 16.52 28.19
CA PHE A 591 13.07 15.24 28.64
C PHE A 591 13.63 14.81 30.00
N ILE A 592 12.82 14.13 30.82
CA ILE A 592 13.28 13.45 32.04
C ILE A 592 13.44 11.94 31.79
N VAL A 593 14.67 11.45 31.99
CA VAL A 593 15.07 10.05 31.78
C VAL A 593 15.94 9.55 32.95
N SER A 594 16.38 8.30 32.90
CA SER A 594 17.19 7.65 33.94
C SER A 594 18.61 8.23 34.06
N GLU A 595 19.06 8.46 35.29
CA GLU A 595 20.45 8.87 35.59
C GLU A 595 21.47 7.90 34.97
N GLY A 596 22.32 8.44 34.08
CA GLY A 596 23.34 7.69 33.36
C GLY A 596 22.79 6.49 32.58
N GLY A 597 21.52 6.54 32.15
CA GLY A 597 20.82 5.46 31.46
C GLY A 597 20.60 4.17 32.27
N THR A 598 21.02 4.13 33.55
CA THR A 598 21.21 2.87 34.29
C THR A 598 20.53 2.84 35.65
N LYS A 599 20.23 3.99 36.26
CA LYS A 599 19.60 4.07 37.58
C LYS A 599 18.18 4.61 37.51
N PRO A 600 17.24 4.10 38.32
CA PRO A 600 15.88 4.65 38.44
C PRO A 600 15.88 5.94 39.28
N VAL A 601 16.55 6.98 38.77
CA VAL A 601 16.64 8.32 39.36
C VAL A 601 16.31 9.32 38.24
N PRO A 602 15.30 10.18 38.38
CA PRO A 602 14.91 11.13 37.34
C PRO A 602 15.98 12.21 37.14
N ARG A 603 16.35 12.46 35.88
CA ARG A 603 17.32 13.48 35.47
C ARG A 603 16.89 14.15 34.16
N TRP A 604 17.08 15.46 34.05
CA TRP A 604 16.99 16.14 32.74
C TRP A 604 18.10 15.63 31.83
N GLY A 605 17.74 15.06 30.69
CA GLY A 605 18.65 14.45 29.72
C GLY A 605 19.50 13.28 30.26
N GLY A 606 19.17 12.73 31.43
CA GLY A 606 19.96 11.66 32.08
C GLY A 606 21.13 12.14 32.94
N PHE A 607 21.40 13.45 32.99
CA PHE A 607 22.56 14.03 33.69
C PHE A 607 22.16 15.04 34.79
N SER A 608 21.40 16.07 34.44
CA SER A 608 21.11 17.20 35.34
C SER A 608 20.04 16.85 36.38
N GLU A 609 20.18 17.39 37.60
CA GLU A 609 19.18 17.19 38.66
C GLU A 609 17.79 17.66 38.21
N TYR A 610 16.78 16.82 38.41
CA TYR A 610 15.41 17.12 37.98
C TYR A 610 14.73 18.21 38.80
N ASN A 611 15.31 18.66 39.92
CA ASN A 611 14.68 19.52 40.91
C ASN A 611 15.44 20.84 41.17
N LEU A 612 16.35 21.22 40.26
CA LEU A 612 17.15 22.44 40.32
C LEU A 612 16.30 23.71 40.45
N ASN A 613 16.81 24.69 41.22
CA ASN A 613 16.12 25.95 41.48
C ASN A 613 15.84 26.75 40.21
N HIS A 614 16.77 26.80 39.25
CA HIS A 614 16.61 27.57 38.02
C HIS A 614 15.38 27.13 37.21
N GLN A 615 15.22 25.82 36.99
CA GLN A 615 14.07 25.26 36.29
C GLN A 615 12.75 25.55 37.02
N LYS A 616 12.74 25.49 38.36
CA LYS A 616 11.59 25.88 39.19
C LYS A 616 11.25 27.37 39.06
N ASP A 617 12.25 28.24 39.16
CA ASP A 617 12.08 29.70 39.00
C ASP A 617 11.52 30.05 37.61
N VAL A 618 11.98 29.33 36.59
CA VAL A 618 11.55 29.47 35.19
C VAL A 618 10.08 29.04 35.01
N ILE A 619 9.68 27.90 35.57
CA ILE A 619 8.27 27.45 35.58
C ILE A 619 7.36 28.36 36.42
N ASN A 620 7.86 28.87 37.56
CA ASN A 620 7.12 29.79 38.40
C ASN A 620 6.92 31.16 37.73
N LYS A 621 7.90 31.65 36.95
CA LYS A 621 7.75 32.85 36.12
C LYS A 621 6.72 32.68 35.00
N LEU A 622 6.65 31.50 34.40
CA LEU A 622 5.62 31.17 33.40
C LEU A 622 4.22 31.17 34.04
N ARG A 623 4.05 30.52 35.19
CA ARG A 623 2.78 30.49 35.94
C ARG A 623 2.35 31.87 36.45
N ALA A 624 3.28 32.76 36.75
CA ALA A 624 2.99 34.16 37.05
C ALA A 624 2.44 34.97 35.84
N LYS A 625 2.45 34.41 34.63
CA LYS A 625 1.88 34.96 33.39
C LYS A 625 0.70 34.13 32.85
N ASP A 626 -0.03 33.43 33.73
CA ASP A 626 -1.13 32.51 33.36
C ASP A 626 -0.70 31.43 32.35
N GLY A 627 0.51 30.89 32.56
CA GLY A 627 1.04 29.77 31.81
C GLY A 627 1.14 28.48 32.62
N GLU A 628 1.27 27.34 31.94
CA GLU A 628 1.33 26.02 32.58
C GLU A 628 2.26 25.06 31.84
N VAL A 629 2.77 24.04 32.53
CA VAL A 629 3.72 23.07 31.97
C VAL A 629 3.25 21.63 32.05
N MET A 630 3.62 20.89 31.01
CA MET A 630 3.61 19.44 30.94
C MET A 630 5.07 18.97 30.94
N VAL A 631 5.43 17.94 31.68
CA VAL A 631 6.80 17.39 31.66
C VAL A 631 6.78 16.04 30.93
N SER A 632 7.67 15.88 29.95
CA SER A 632 7.80 14.65 29.17
C SER A 632 8.86 13.71 29.73
N PHE A 633 8.48 12.44 29.90
CA PHE A 633 9.32 11.36 30.38
C PHE A 633 9.67 10.38 29.24
N GLY A 634 10.86 10.54 28.63
CA GLY A 634 11.36 9.63 27.60
C GLY A 634 12.08 10.34 26.45
N GLY A 635 11.58 10.18 25.23
CA GLY A 635 12.23 10.64 24.00
C GLY A 635 13.38 9.74 23.53
N ALA A 636 13.84 9.95 22.28
CA ALA A 636 14.80 9.09 21.58
C ALA A 636 16.14 8.92 22.30
N ASN A 637 16.61 10.00 22.93
CA ASN A 637 17.95 10.08 23.53
C ASN A 637 17.88 9.86 25.04
N GLY A 638 17.75 8.59 25.44
CA GLY A 638 17.85 8.20 26.85
C GLY A 638 17.30 6.82 27.13
N THR A 639 17.38 6.43 28.40
CA THR A 639 16.71 5.22 28.92
C THR A 639 15.51 5.66 29.75
N PRO A 640 14.26 5.29 29.40
CA PRO A 640 13.09 5.66 30.19
C PRO A 640 13.15 5.09 31.60
N LEU A 641 12.67 5.86 32.58
CA LEU A 641 12.62 5.44 33.99
C LEU A 641 11.86 4.12 34.20
N ALA A 642 10.90 3.83 33.32
CA ALA A 642 10.13 2.58 33.30
C ALA A 642 10.95 1.34 32.93
N VAL A 643 12.15 1.49 32.36
CA VAL A 643 13.09 0.39 32.06
C VAL A 643 13.98 0.12 33.28
N THR A 644 14.53 1.17 33.91
CA THR A 644 15.46 1.04 35.04
C THR A 644 14.79 0.80 36.40
N ALA A 645 13.52 1.16 36.56
CA ALA A 645 12.79 0.87 37.80
C ALA A 645 12.45 -0.62 37.88
N SER A 646 12.62 -1.23 39.06
CA SER A 646 12.38 -2.66 39.23
C SER A 646 10.88 -2.97 39.33
N THR A 647 10.11 -2.17 40.09
CA THR A 647 8.67 -2.41 40.36
C THR A 647 7.78 -1.23 39.97
N PRO A 648 6.46 -1.43 39.78
CA PRO A 648 5.51 -0.34 39.52
C PRO A 648 5.42 0.68 40.65
N GLU A 649 5.61 0.25 41.91
CA GLU A 649 5.52 1.11 43.10
C GLU A 649 6.71 2.07 43.14
N GLN A 650 7.93 1.55 42.93
CA GLN A 650 9.14 2.37 42.79
C GLN A 650 8.99 3.38 41.65
N LEU A 651 8.43 2.96 40.52
CA LEU A 651 8.20 3.84 39.37
C LEU A 651 7.14 4.91 39.63
N LYS A 652 6.06 4.56 40.35
CA LYS A 652 5.03 5.51 40.82
C LYS A 652 5.65 6.58 41.72
N ASP A 653 6.49 6.19 42.67
CA ASP A 653 7.13 7.14 43.60
C ASP A 653 8.22 7.99 42.91
N ILE A 654 8.79 7.52 41.80
CA ILE A 654 9.68 8.31 40.92
C ILE A 654 8.89 9.36 40.12
N TYR A 655 7.73 9.00 39.55
CA TYR A 655 6.87 9.98 38.88
C TYR A 655 6.32 11.00 39.88
N ALA A 656 5.87 10.55 41.06
CA ALA A 656 5.42 11.41 42.14
C ALA A 656 6.46 12.45 42.59
N GLN A 657 7.74 12.07 42.68
CA GLN A 657 8.84 13.00 43.01
C GLN A 657 8.95 14.17 42.01
N VAL A 658 8.83 13.90 40.71
CA VAL A 658 8.88 14.93 39.67
C VAL A 658 7.62 15.80 39.68
N ILE A 659 6.45 15.17 39.86
CA ILE A 659 5.17 15.86 40.00
C ILE A 659 5.19 16.81 41.21
N ASP A 660 5.72 16.39 42.35
CA ASP A 660 5.88 17.21 43.55
C ASP A 660 6.90 18.33 43.37
N ALA A 661 8.06 18.04 42.77
CA ALA A 661 9.14 19.02 42.62
C ALA A 661 8.74 20.22 41.72
N TYR A 662 7.77 20.03 40.83
CA TYR A 662 7.26 21.07 39.94
C TYR A 662 5.76 21.39 40.11
N ASN A 663 5.06 20.77 41.07
CA ASN A 663 3.60 20.86 41.23
C ASN A 663 2.87 20.66 39.87
N LEU A 664 3.05 19.49 39.24
CA LEU A 664 2.54 19.22 37.89
C LEU A 664 1.07 18.78 37.90
N LYS A 665 0.28 19.37 37.00
CA LYS A 665 -1.06 18.88 36.63
C LYS A 665 -1.01 17.93 35.42
N TYR A 666 0.03 18.02 34.57
CA TYR A 666 0.19 17.26 33.32
C TYR A 666 1.53 16.54 33.27
N ILE A 667 1.50 15.29 32.82
CA ILE A 667 2.68 14.50 32.50
C ILE A 667 2.50 13.86 31.11
N ASP A 668 3.56 13.92 30.32
CA ASP A 668 3.67 13.27 29.02
C ASP A 668 4.67 12.10 29.11
N PHE A 669 4.47 11.12 28.26
CA PHE A 669 5.34 9.96 28.11
C PHE A 669 5.65 9.79 26.63
N ASP A 670 6.73 10.41 26.20
CA ASP A 670 7.32 10.20 24.88
C ASP A 670 8.03 8.83 24.84
N ILE A 671 7.46 7.90 24.09
CA ILE A 671 7.90 6.49 24.06
C ILE A 671 8.21 6.09 22.63
N GLU A 672 9.46 6.28 22.26
CA GLU A 672 9.96 6.04 20.91
C GLU A 672 11.21 5.15 20.87
N GLY A 673 11.80 5.01 19.67
CA GLY A 673 12.87 4.04 19.41
C GLY A 673 12.43 2.61 19.74
N SER A 674 13.36 1.82 20.31
CA SER A 674 13.06 0.44 20.76
C SER A 674 12.17 0.38 22.01
N TRP A 675 11.96 1.51 22.71
CA TRP A 675 11.20 1.52 23.97
C TRP A 675 9.69 1.37 23.75
N VAL A 676 9.17 1.69 22.56
CA VAL A 676 7.76 1.51 22.19
C VAL A 676 7.34 0.03 22.14
N ALA A 677 8.29 -0.88 21.86
CA ALA A 677 8.07 -2.33 21.82
C ALA A 677 8.45 -3.07 23.13
N HIS A 678 9.05 -2.37 24.11
CA HIS A 678 9.60 -3.01 25.33
C HIS A 678 8.51 -3.28 26.37
N LYS A 679 7.78 -4.39 26.16
CA LYS A 679 6.59 -4.85 26.91
C LYS A 679 6.66 -4.70 28.43
N GLU A 680 7.78 -5.07 29.05
CA GLU A 680 8.01 -4.99 30.50
C GLU A 680 7.98 -3.54 30.99
N SER A 681 8.58 -2.61 30.24
CA SER A 681 8.56 -1.18 30.57
C SER A 681 7.17 -0.59 30.39
N ILE A 682 6.42 -1.06 29.38
CA ILE A 682 5.06 -0.62 29.07
C ILE A 682 4.06 -1.08 30.14
N GLU A 683 4.14 -2.34 30.55
CA GLU A 683 3.33 -2.90 31.63
C GLU A 683 3.69 -2.27 32.98
N ARG A 684 4.98 -2.08 33.28
CA ARG A 684 5.44 -1.41 34.51
C ARG A 684 4.98 0.05 34.58
N ARG A 685 5.10 0.80 33.47
CA ARG A 685 4.58 2.18 33.33
C ARG A 685 3.07 2.23 33.55
N SER A 686 2.32 1.35 32.89
CA SER A 686 0.86 1.29 33.00
C SER A 686 0.39 0.97 34.42
N LYS A 687 1.04 0.02 35.09
CA LYS A 687 0.77 -0.29 36.51
C LYS A 687 1.14 0.88 37.44
N ALA A 688 2.29 1.52 37.20
CA ALA A 688 2.73 2.68 38.00
C ALA A 688 1.77 3.87 37.88
N LEU A 689 1.29 4.17 36.68
CA LEU A 689 0.30 5.23 36.44
C LEU A 689 -1.07 4.89 37.02
N ALA A 690 -1.48 3.62 36.95
CA ALA A 690 -2.71 3.16 37.60
C ALA A 690 -2.63 3.12 39.14
N LEU A 691 -1.42 3.03 39.72
CA LEU A 691 -1.19 3.24 41.15
C LEU A 691 -1.16 4.73 41.51
N LEU A 692 -0.53 5.57 40.66
CA LEU A 692 -0.47 7.02 40.82
C LEU A 692 -1.87 7.64 40.83
N GLN A 693 -2.72 7.30 39.86
CA GLN A 693 -4.10 7.83 39.77
C GLN A 693 -5.09 7.21 40.78
N LYS A 694 -4.64 6.28 41.64
CA LYS A 694 -5.39 5.76 42.81
C LYS A 694 -4.97 6.41 44.13
N ASP A 695 -3.85 7.13 44.14
CA ASP A 695 -3.39 7.94 45.26
C ASP A 695 -4.20 9.25 45.26
N GLU A 696 -4.93 9.53 46.34
CA GLU A 696 -5.84 10.69 46.43
C GLU A 696 -5.15 12.04 46.16
N LYS A 697 -3.80 12.11 46.32
CA LYS A 697 -2.99 13.28 46.01
C LYS A 697 -2.74 13.47 44.50
N TYR A 698 -2.73 12.41 43.70
CA TYR A 698 -2.37 12.45 42.27
C TYR A 698 -3.48 11.94 41.33
N LYS A 699 -4.65 11.57 41.85
CA LYS A 699 -5.83 11.09 41.08
C LYS A 699 -6.28 12.00 39.92
N ASP A 700 -6.00 13.29 40.03
CA ASP A 700 -6.38 14.33 39.07
C ASP A 700 -5.23 14.72 38.11
N VAL A 701 -4.05 14.10 38.24
CA VAL A 701 -2.93 14.28 37.30
C VAL A 701 -3.28 13.68 35.95
N LYS A 702 -3.14 14.50 34.91
CA LYS A 702 -3.51 14.18 33.53
C LYS A 702 -2.33 13.53 32.81
N VAL A 703 -2.60 12.36 32.22
CA VAL A 703 -1.61 11.54 31.52
C VAL A 703 -1.80 11.68 30.02
N TRP A 704 -0.74 12.10 29.34
CA TRP A 704 -0.58 12.01 27.89
C TRP A 704 0.47 10.94 27.53
N TYR A 705 0.32 10.33 26.36
CA TYR A 705 1.39 9.59 25.68
C TYR A 705 1.78 10.32 24.42
N THR A 706 3.07 10.41 24.13
CA THR A 706 3.59 10.87 22.83
C THR A 706 4.24 9.69 22.12
N LEU A 707 3.75 9.36 20.92
CA LEU A 707 4.05 8.11 20.26
C LEU A 707 4.45 8.31 18.78
N PRO A 708 5.38 7.49 18.27
CA PRO A 708 5.64 7.37 16.83
C PRO A 708 4.37 6.98 16.06
N VAL A 709 4.19 7.59 14.88
CA VAL A 709 3.01 7.38 14.03
C VAL A 709 3.43 7.28 12.57
N LEU A 710 2.62 6.59 11.77
CA LEU A 710 2.67 6.65 10.32
C LEU A 710 1.44 7.41 9.80
N PRO A 711 1.37 7.81 8.52
CA PRO A 711 0.15 8.38 7.95
C PRO A 711 -1.06 7.43 8.06
N THR A 712 -0.82 6.12 8.27
CA THR A 712 -1.80 5.06 8.53
C THR A 712 -2.20 4.90 10.01
N GLY A 713 -1.67 5.73 10.93
CA GLY A 713 -1.93 5.65 12.38
C GLY A 713 -0.75 5.10 13.19
N LEU A 714 -1.02 4.76 14.45
CA LEU A 714 -0.05 4.16 15.37
C LEU A 714 0.41 2.77 14.86
N THR A 715 1.67 2.42 15.14
CA THR A 715 2.15 1.05 14.98
C THR A 715 1.50 0.11 16.01
N ASN A 716 1.55 -1.20 15.78
CA ASN A 716 1.01 -2.18 16.74
C ASN A 716 1.60 -2.01 18.15
N ASP A 717 2.90 -1.73 18.26
CA ASP A 717 3.56 -1.45 19.54
C ASP A 717 3.00 -0.18 20.21
N GLY A 718 2.81 0.91 19.46
CA GLY A 718 2.16 2.13 19.96
C GLY A 718 0.71 1.89 20.42
N ILE A 719 -0.05 1.05 19.70
CA ILE A 719 -1.40 0.66 20.11
C ILE A 719 -1.37 -0.17 21.40
N GLU A 720 -0.38 -1.06 21.59
CA GLU A 720 -0.22 -1.82 22.84
C GLU A 720 0.22 -0.95 24.04
N VAL A 721 0.94 0.17 23.82
CA VAL A 721 1.14 1.19 24.88
C VAL A 721 -0.20 1.72 25.40
N VAL A 722 -1.08 2.15 24.50
CA VAL A 722 -2.41 2.69 24.85
C VAL A 722 -3.28 1.61 25.51
N LYS A 723 -3.40 0.44 24.90
CA LYS A 723 -4.17 -0.70 25.45
C LYS A 723 -3.67 -1.13 26.83
N SER A 724 -2.35 -1.20 27.04
CA SER A 724 -1.78 -1.60 28.33
C SER A 724 -2.14 -0.60 29.43
N ALA A 725 -2.14 0.70 29.14
CA ALA A 725 -2.57 1.72 30.09
C ALA A 725 -4.06 1.59 30.43
N LEU A 726 -4.92 1.50 29.40
CA LEU A 726 -6.36 1.35 29.58
C LEU A 726 -6.72 0.06 30.34
N LYS A 727 -6.06 -1.06 30.03
CA LYS A 727 -6.22 -2.36 30.70
C LYS A 727 -5.89 -2.32 32.19
N HIS A 728 -4.96 -1.47 32.61
CA HIS A 728 -4.62 -1.28 34.02
C HIS A 728 -5.49 -0.21 34.71
N GLY A 729 -6.38 0.47 33.98
CA GLY A 729 -7.28 1.49 34.49
C GLY A 729 -6.67 2.90 34.55
N VAL A 730 -5.65 3.18 33.74
CA VAL A 730 -5.10 4.54 33.59
C VAL A 730 -6.12 5.43 32.87
N LYS A 731 -6.46 6.57 33.48
CA LYS A 731 -7.24 7.64 32.87
C LYS A 731 -6.29 8.48 32.00
N LEU A 732 -6.23 8.17 30.71
CA LEU A 732 -5.57 9.02 29.72
C LEU A 732 -6.40 10.28 29.49
N GLU A 733 -5.74 11.44 29.44
CA GLU A 733 -6.32 12.70 28.95
C GLU A 733 -6.22 12.76 27.42
N GLY A 734 -5.15 12.18 26.84
CA GLY A 734 -5.04 11.98 25.41
C GLY A 734 -3.80 11.21 24.96
N VAL A 735 -3.65 11.07 23.65
CA VAL A 735 -2.46 10.56 22.96
C VAL A 735 -2.06 11.57 21.90
N ASN A 736 -0.82 12.00 21.95
CA ASN A 736 -0.14 12.87 21.02
C ASN A 736 0.66 12.02 20.02
N VAL A 737 0.66 12.40 18.75
CA VAL A 737 1.40 11.67 17.70
C VAL A 737 2.48 12.52 17.05
N MET A 738 3.65 11.91 16.91
CA MET A 738 4.83 12.53 16.30
C MET A 738 4.78 12.41 14.79
N THR A 739 4.22 13.43 14.13
CA THR A 739 4.04 13.46 12.67
C THR A 739 5.30 13.98 11.98
N MET A 740 6.37 13.20 12.13
CA MET A 740 7.74 13.49 11.69
C MET A 740 8.50 12.17 11.44
N GLU A 741 9.55 12.23 10.62
CA GLU A 741 10.40 11.10 10.24
C GLU A 741 9.64 9.90 9.66
N PHE A 742 8.60 10.17 8.87
CA PHE A 742 7.88 9.13 8.12
C PHE A 742 8.80 8.38 7.15
N GLY A 743 9.93 9.00 6.76
CA GLY A 743 11.03 8.32 6.10
C GLY A 743 10.81 8.05 4.62
N PRO A 744 11.77 7.40 3.93
CA PRO A 744 11.84 7.37 2.48
C PRO A 744 10.75 6.54 1.78
N TYR A 745 9.91 5.80 2.51
CA TYR A 745 8.75 5.11 1.93
C TYR A 745 7.57 6.05 1.71
N TYR A 746 7.22 6.86 2.72
CA TYR A 746 6.17 7.88 2.60
C TYR A 746 6.68 9.18 1.96
N VAL A 747 8.00 9.44 2.04
CA VAL A 747 8.64 10.67 1.55
C VAL A 747 9.88 10.36 0.68
N PRO A 748 9.68 9.74 -0.51
CA PRO A 748 10.76 9.29 -1.40
C PRO A 748 11.47 10.42 -2.17
N SER A 749 10.81 11.57 -2.32
CA SER A 749 11.32 12.79 -2.98
C SER A 749 10.96 14.02 -2.16
N LYS A 750 11.63 15.17 -2.41
CA LYS A 750 11.43 16.38 -1.58
C LYS A 750 10.03 16.96 -1.76
N LEU A 751 9.27 16.98 -0.65
CA LEU A 751 7.89 17.47 -0.61
C LEU A 751 7.80 18.97 -0.89
N GLN A 752 6.68 19.36 -1.50
CA GLN A 752 6.29 20.76 -1.65
C GLN A 752 5.58 21.27 -0.38
N PRO A 753 5.51 22.59 -0.17
CA PRO A 753 4.74 23.18 0.93
C PRO A 753 3.27 22.74 0.93
N GLY A 754 2.78 22.31 2.09
CA GLY A 754 1.41 21.83 2.30
C GLY A 754 1.19 20.34 2.01
N GLU A 755 2.23 19.57 1.67
CA GLU A 755 2.12 18.12 1.45
C GLU A 755 2.33 17.28 2.71
N LEU A 756 3.18 17.72 3.63
CA LEU A 756 3.48 17.00 4.86
C LEU A 756 2.35 17.17 5.90
N ALA A 757 1.58 18.25 5.81
CA ALA A 757 0.30 18.38 6.51
C ALA A 757 -0.70 17.28 6.13
N LYS A 758 -0.71 16.80 4.88
CA LYS A 758 -1.61 15.69 4.45
C LYS A 758 -1.30 14.42 5.25
N HIS A 759 -0.02 14.07 5.37
CA HIS A 759 0.44 12.95 6.20
C HIS A 759 0.12 13.14 7.69
N SER A 760 0.29 14.37 8.20
CA SER A 760 -0.02 14.73 9.60
C SER A 760 -1.52 14.61 9.92
N ILE A 761 -2.36 15.02 8.97
CA ILE A 761 -3.83 14.91 9.03
C ILE A 761 -4.26 13.44 9.02
N SER A 762 -3.74 12.62 8.07
CA SER A 762 -4.07 11.19 7.99
C SER A 762 -3.63 10.44 9.25
N ALA A 763 -2.48 10.78 9.84
CA ALA A 763 -2.04 10.24 11.12
C ALA A 763 -3.03 10.57 12.26
N GLY A 764 -3.52 11.81 12.34
CA GLY A 764 -4.54 12.22 13.32
C GLY A 764 -5.90 11.53 13.14
N GLU A 765 -6.38 11.40 11.90
CA GLU A 765 -7.63 10.66 11.59
C GLU A 765 -7.52 9.17 11.91
N ASN A 766 -6.36 8.56 11.66
CA ASN A 766 -6.13 7.16 12.01
C ASN A 766 -5.89 6.96 13.50
N LEU A 767 -5.32 7.94 14.23
CA LEU A 767 -5.24 7.89 15.68
C LEU A 767 -6.64 7.82 16.32
N VAL A 768 -7.63 8.57 15.84
CA VAL A 768 -9.03 8.45 16.34
C VAL A 768 -9.53 7.02 16.20
N ARG A 769 -9.29 6.37 15.05
CA ARG A 769 -9.63 4.96 14.83
C ARG A 769 -8.88 4.05 15.83
N ASN A 770 -7.57 4.22 16.00
CA ASN A 770 -6.76 3.45 16.95
C ASN A 770 -7.25 3.61 18.41
N LEU A 771 -7.59 4.83 18.83
CA LEU A 771 -8.11 5.11 20.16
C LEU A 771 -9.51 4.50 20.36
N LYS A 772 -10.38 4.58 19.36
CA LYS A 772 -11.73 3.97 19.38
C LYS A 772 -11.66 2.47 19.65
N ASP A 773 -10.77 1.76 18.95
CA ASP A 773 -10.55 0.33 19.14
C ASP A 773 -9.83 0.01 20.47
N ALA A 774 -8.88 0.85 20.91
CA ALA A 774 -8.20 0.67 22.20
C ALA A 774 -9.18 0.82 23.39
N TYR A 775 -10.05 1.83 23.39
CA TYR A 775 -11.11 1.99 24.39
C TYR A 775 -12.14 0.86 24.33
N LYS A 776 -12.58 0.47 23.12
CA LYS A 776 -13.50 -0.65 22.91
C LYS A 776 -12.93 -1.97 23.46
N SER A 777 -11.62 -2.19 23.35
CA SER A 777 -10.94 -3.39 23.87
C SER A 777 -11.00 -3.56 25.39
N VAL A 778 -11.28 -2.48 26.14
CA VAL A 778 -11.51 -2.50 27.59
C VAL A 778 -12.98 -2.29 27.97
N GLY A 779 -13.90 -2.44 27.01
CA GLY A 779 -15.34 -2.32 27.23
C GLY A 779 -15.87 -0.88 27.32
N ILE A 780 -15.07 0.12 26.93
CA ILE A 780 -15.46 1.53 26.91
C ILE A 780 -15.75 1.93 25.46
N THR A 781 -17.01 2.25 25.15
CA THR A 781 -17.35 2.88 23.86
C THR A 781 -17.15 4.40 23.98
N LYS A 782 -16.55 5.00 22.96
CA LYS A 782 -16.51 6.46 22.76
C LYS A 782 -16.97 6.83 21.35
N THR A 783 -17.62 7.97 21.20
CA THR A 783 -17.88 8.58 19.87
C THR A 783 -16.64 9.29 19.34
N ASP A 784 -16.67 9.75 18.08
CA ASP A 784 -15.51 10.44 17.49
C ASP A 784 -15.36 11.84 18.12
N GLU A 785 -16.46 12.51 18.45
CA GLU A 785 -16.52 13.77 19.21
C GLU A 785 -15.94 13.64 20.63
N GLU A 786 -15.99 12.44 21.20
CA GLU A 786 -15.39 12.08 22.49
C GLU A 786 -13.90 11.67 22.40
N LEU A 787 -13.38 11.50 21.18
CA LEU A 787 -12.02 11.02 20.88
C LEU A 787 -11.14 12.10 20.26
N TRP A 788 -11.70 12.99 19.43
CA TRP A 788 -10.96 14.14 18.90
C TRP A 788 -10.31 15.00 20.00
N PRO A 789 -11.00 15.33 21.13
CA PRO A 789 -10.36 16.01 22.26
C PRO A 789 -9.25 15.23 22.97
N MET A 790 -9.05 13.96 22.63
CA MET A 790 -7.98 13.10 23.12
C MET A 790 -6.82 12.97 22.10
N VAL A 791 -6.94 13.58 20.92
CA VAL A 791 -5.88 13.65 19.91
C VAL A 791 -4.94 14.82 20.19
N GLY A 792 -3.64 14.54 20.21
CA GLY A 792 -2.57 15.51 20.06
C GLY A 792 -1.82 15.30 18.74
N ILE A 793 -1.32 16.37 18.11
CA ILE A 793 -0.47 16.26 16.92
C ILE A 793 0.78 17.13 17.08
N THR A 794 1.95 16.54 16.84
CA THR A 794 3.28 17.19 16.94
C THR A 794 4.12 16.91 15.69
N PRO A 795 4.14 17.81 14.69
CA PRO A 795 5.13 17.78 13.61
C PRO A 795 6.48 18.35 14.08
N MET A 796 7.56 17.93 13.43
CA MET A 796 8.85 18.61 13.50
C MET A 796 8.86 19.73 12.45
N VAL A 797 9.23 20.96 12.85
CA VAL A 797 9.08 22.16 11.99
C VAL A 797 10.29 22.41 11.09
N GLY A 798 10.09 22.86 9.86
CA GLY A 798 11.17 23.01 8.88
C GLY A 798 11.77 21.68 8.43
N GLN A 799 13.09 21.64 8.28
CA GLN A 799 13.86 20.47 7.83
C GLN A 799 13.88 19.38 8.92
N ASN A 800 13.50 18.17 8.52
CA ASN A 800 13.55 16.92 9.30
C ASN A 800 14.87 16.16 9.02
N PHE A 801 15.20 15.10 9.78
CA PHE A 801 16.38 14.26 9.55
C PHE A 801 16.32 13.55 8.18
N ASN A 802 15.12 13.16 7.73
CA ASN A 802 14.86 12.86 6.34
C ASN A 802 14.96 14.13 5.47
N LYS A 803 16.06 14.28 4.71
CA LYS A 803 16.33 15.43 3.80
C LYS A 803 15.23 15.77 2.77
N ASN A 804 14.34 14.83 2.48
CA ASN A 804 13.20 15.02 1.57
C ASN A 804 11.98 15.60 2.29
N GLU A 805 11.94 15.48 3.61
CA GLU A 805 10.83 15.81 4.47
C GLU A 805 11.07 17.18 5.09
N VAL A 806 10.17 18.11 4.79
CA VAL A 806 10.24 19.50 5.25
C VAL A 806 8.83 19.95 5.58
N PHE A 807 8.60 20.40 6.80
CA PHE A 807 7.32 20.93 7.27
C PHE A 807 7.35 22.45 7.15
N TYR A 808 6.66 23.01 6.15
CA TYR A 808 6.69 24.45 5.89
C TYR A 808 5.58 25.19 6.65
N GLN A 809 5.63 26.53 6.66
CA GLN A 809 4.57 27.36 7.26
C GLN A 809 3.19 27.13 6.62
N GLU A 810 3.14 26.67 5.36
CA GLU A 810 1.88 26.27 4.70
C GLU A 810 1.30 25.00 5.34
N ASP A 811 2.15 23.99 5.64
CA ASP A 811 1.75 22.79 6.35
C ASP A 811 1.23 23.12 7.76
N ALA A 812 1.86 24.07 8.45
CA ALA A 812 1.40 24.55 9.75
C ALA A 812 -0.01 25.17 9.67
N ARG A 813 -0.30 25.99 8.64
CA ARG A 813 -1.62 26.62 8.44
C ARG A 813 -2.69 25.59 8.13
N ILE A 814 -2.41 24.63 7.24
CA ILE A 814 -3.33 23.55 6.88
C ILE A 814 -3.63 22.67 8.10
N LEU A 815 -2.60 22.29 8.87
CA LEU A 815 -2.77 21.49 10.08
C LEU A 815 -3.51 22.25 11.19
N THR A 816 -3.25 23.56 11.38
CA THR A 816 -3.97 24.41 12.34
C THR A 816 -5.46 24.48 12.01
N LYS A 817 -5.80 24.66 10.72
CA LYS A 817 -7.19 24.66 10.25
C LYS A 817 -7.88 23.32 10.55
N PHE A 818 -7.26 22.20 10.18
CA PHE A 818 -7.79 20.86 10.47
C PHE A 818 -7.97 20.65 11.98
N ALA A 819 -6.98 21.06 12.78
CA ALA A 819 -7.01 20.93 14.23
C ALA A 819 -8.22 21.67 14.83
N ARG A 820 -8.50 22.90 14.36
CA ARG A 820 -9.72 23.67 14.67
C ARG A 820 -10.98 22.95 14.25
N GLU A 821 -11.09 22.58 12.97
CA GLU A 821 -12.28 21.93 12.39
C GLU A 821 -12.65 20.61 13.10
N LYS A 822 -11.66 19.81 13.52
CA LYS A 822 -11.87 18.56 14.28
C LYS A 822 -11.99 18.76 15.80
N LYS A 823 -11.67 19.94 16.33
CA LYS A 823 -11.62 20.22 17.78
C LYS A 823 -10.70 19.27 18.55
N ILE A 824 -9.47 19.11 18.05
CA ILE A 824 -8.49 18.23 18.69
C ILE A 824 -8.10 18.76 20.08
N GLY A 825 -7.59 17.89 20.94
CA GLY A 825 -7.21 18.25 22.31
C GLY A 825 -5.99 19.15 22.38
N LEU A 826 -4.93 18.75 21.67
CA LEU A 826 -3.60 19.35 21.73
C LEU A 826 -3.03 19.55 20.33
N LEU A 827 -2.46 20.73 20.08
CA LEU A 827 -1.60 20.98 18.92
C LEU A 827 -0.22 21.39 19.44
N SER A 828 0.84 20.94 18.80
CA SER A 828 2.21 21.17 19.27
C SER A 828 3.19 21.19 18.10
N MET A 829 4.48 21.22 18.40
CA MET A 829 5.57 21.13 17.42
C MET A 829 6.90 20.78 18.10
N TRP A 830 7.80 20.11 17.38
CA TRP A 830 9.19 19.87 17.75
C TRP A 830 10.13 20.81 16.95
N SER A 831 10.64 21.90 17.53
CA SER A 831 10.43 22.43 18.90
C SER A 831 10.54 23.96 18.86
N ILE A 832 10.09 24.66 19.92
CA ILE A 832 10.14 26.14 19.96
C ILE A 832 11.57 26.70 19.90
N ASN A 833 12.57 25.91 20.31
CA ASN A 833 13.99 26.21 20.17
C ASN A 833 14.38 26.50 18.70
N ARG A 834 13.70 25.83 17.75
CA ARG A 834 13.98 25.79 16.32
C ARG A 834 13.20 26.80 15.48
N ASP A 835 12.25 27.52 16.07
CA ASP A 835 11.28 28.35 15.33
C ASP A 835 11.88 29.70 14.90
N LYS A 836 12.93 29.64 14.08
CA LYS A 836 13.70 30.77 13.54
C LYS A 836 14.60 30.30 12.39
N GLU A 837 14.89 31.21 11.46
CA GLU A 837 15.80 31.00 10.33
C GLU A 837 17.27 30.90 10.79
N ASP A 838 18.10 30.12 10.07
CA ASP A 838 19.54 30.00 10.32
C ASP A 838 20.26 31.29 9.85
N PRO A 839 21.01 32.00 10.72
CA PRO A 839 21.74 33.23 10.37
C PRO A 839 22.74 33.10 9.21
N ASN A 840 23.12 31.87 8.85
CA ASN A 840 24.04 31.57 7.75
C ASN A 840 23.31 31.38 6.40
N GLY A 841 21.98 31.31 6.41
CA GLY A 841 21.13 31.27 5.23
C GLY A 841 19.98 30.24 5.32
N PRO A 842 18.85 30.47 4.62
CA PRO A 842 17.58 29.77 4.82
C PRO A 842 17.53 28.29 4.34
N TRP A 843 18.65 27.64 4.04
CA TRP A 843 18.67 26.29 3.46
C TRP A 843 19.79 25.43 4.03
N ASN A 844 19.61 24.98 5.27
CA ASN A 844 20.48 23.98 5.88
C ASN A 844 19.89 22.58 5.61
N PRO A 845 20.57 21.69 4.85
CA PRO A 845 20.05 20.37 4.52
C PRO A 845 20.11 19.37 5.68
N ASN A 846 20.63 19.78 6.84
CA ASN A 846 20.63 19.01 8.08
C ASN A 846 19.72 19.71 9.09
N PRO A 847 18.92 18.98 9.89
CA PRO A 847 18.17 19.59 10.99
C PRO A 847 19.11 20.16 12.05
N SER A 848 18.72 21.27 12.66
CA SER A 848 19.41 21.94 13.77
C SER A 848 18.52 21.98 15.01
N HIS A 849 19.10 21.90 16.21
CA HIS A 849 18.36 22.13 17.47
C HIS A 849 17.97 23.60 17.68
N ASP A 850 18.67 24.52 16.99
CA ASP A 850 18.43 25.97 17.06
C ASP A 850 17.62 26.51 15.87
N PHE A 851 17.59 25.83 14.71
CA PHE A 851 17.02 26.43 13.49
C PHE A 851 16.13 25.45 12.74
N SER A 852 15.11 25.99 12.07
CA SER A 852 14.20 25.21 11.24
C SER A 852 14.87 24.75 9.95
N GLY A 853 15.90 25.46 9.47
CA GLY A 853 16.58 25.15 8.20
C GLY A 853 15.78 25.57 6.95
N ILE A 854 14.73 26.38 7.12
CA ILE A 854 13.96 27.03 6.05
C ILE A 854 13.89 28.56 6.27
N ALA A 855 13.49 29.31 5.23
CA ALA A 855 13.23 30.74 5.33
C ALA A 855 11.99 31.03 6.21
N GLN A 856 12.13 31.86 7.26
CA GLN A 856 11.02 32.21 8.16
C GLN A 856 11.28 33.43 9.05
N LYS A 857 10.22 33.96 9.67
CA LYS A 857 10.35 34.89 10.80
C LYS A 857 10.63 34.16 12.12
N GLU A 858 11.23 34.83 13.09
CA GLU A 858 11.32 34.34 14.48
C GLU A 858 9.90 34.10 15.03
N TYR A 859 9.66 32.91 15.58
CA TYR A 859 8.39 32.41 16.12
C TYR A 859 7.21 32.35 15.13
N GLU A 860 7.49 32.14 13.83
CA GLU A 860 6.43 32.05 12.81
C GLU A 860 5.56 30.80 12.94
N PHE A 861 6.13 29.63 13.24
CA PHE A 861 5.34 28.41 13.44
C PHE A 861 4.46 28.50 14.69
N ALA A 862 5.01 29.00 15.80
CA ALA A 862 4.25 29.24 17.02
C ALA A 862 3.13 30.26 16.82
N SER A 863 3.39 31.34 16.07
CA SER A 863 2.37 32.34 15.72
C SER A 863 1.26 31.79 14.82
N ILE A 864 1.54 30.78 14.00
CA ILE A 864 0.53 30.07 13.19
C ILE A 864 -0.26 29.12 14.10
N PHE A 865 0.41 28.21 14.80
CA PHE A 865 -0.25 27.20 15.62
C PHE A 865 -1.02 27.80 16.81
N LYS A 866 -0.65 28.98 17.33
CA LYS A 866 -1.43 29.67 18.38
C LYS A 866 -2.85 30.05 17.94
N GLN A 867 -3.10 30.21 16.63
CA GLN A 867 -4.45 30.46 16.07
C GLN A 867 -5.42 29.30 16.31
N PHE A 868 -4.92 28.14 16.74
CA PHE A 868 -5.70 27.02 17.26
C PHE A 868 -6.54 27.37 18.51
N GLU A 869 -6.06 28.29 19.35
CA GLU A 869 -6.78 28.67 20.60
C GLU A 869 -7.81 29.79 20.40
N GLU A 870 -7.95 30.30 19.18
CA GLU A 870 -8.89 31.37 18.85
C GLU A 870 -10.31 30.82 18.67
N LYS A 871 -11.31 31.59 19.10
CA LYS A 871 -12.73 31.20 18.97
C LYS A 871 -13.15 31.26 17.50
N ASP A 872 -14.01 30.35 17.07
CA ASP A 872 -14.57 30.35 15.71
C ASP A 872 -15.52 31.53 15.51
N ASP A 873 -15.01 32.59 14.87
CA ASP A 873 -15.68 33.84 14.57
C ASP A 873 -16.09 33.99 13.08
N GLY A 874 -15.35 33.36 12.17
CA GLY A 874 -15.67 33.39 10.73
C GLY A 874 -14.95 32.36 9.84
N GLY A 875 -14.24 31.41 10.44
CA GLY A 875 -13.32 30.51 9.72
C GLY A 875 -11.96 31.18 9.47
N VAL A 876 -10.91 30.37 9.31
CA VAL A 876 -9.54 30.87 9.13
C VAL A 876 -9.44 31.60 7.79
N VAL A 877 -9.47 32.94 7.84
CA VAL A 877 -9.02 33.78 6.72
C VAL A 877 -7.53 33.56 6.58
N ILE A 878 -7.13 32.75 5.59
CA ILE A 878 -5.72 32.60 5.23
C ILE A 878 -5.30 33.88 4.51
N GLU A 879 -5.07 34.94 5.28
CA GLU A 879 -4.51 36.23 4.86
C GLU A 879 -3.37 35.96 3.86
N PRO A 880 -3.57 36.24 2.56
CA PRO A 880 -2.59 35.83 1.56
C PRO A 880 -1.29 36.59 1.80
N THR A 881 -0.15 36.02 1.43
CA THR A 881 1.15 36.68 1.62
C THR A 881 1.91 36.79 0.31
N LEU A 882 2.75 37.81 0.18
CA LEU A 882 3.60 37.96 -1.01
C LEU A 882 4.76 36.95 -0.91
N LYS A 883 4.59 35.76 -1.52
CA LYS A 883 5.55 34.64 -1.48
C LYS A 883 6.44 34.65 -2.72
N ALA A 884 7.74 34.39 -2.55
CA ALA A 884 8.70 34.35 -3.66
C ALA A 884 8.30 33.30 -4.73
N PRO A 885 8.40 33.63 -6.03
CA PRO A 885 8.14 32.67 -7.10
C PRO A 885 9.35 31.74 -7.33
N ASN A 886 9.08 30.51 -7.75
CA ASN A 886 10.10 29.59 -8.24
C ASN A 886 10.37 29.80 -9.74
N ILE A 887 11.56 29.43 -10.22
CA ILE A 887 11.99 29.61 -11.61
C ILE A 887 12.72 28.36 -12.14
N ASP A 888 12.38 27.93 -13.35
CA ASP A 888 12.99 26.81 -14.06
C ASP A 888 13.11 27.08 -15.58
N VAL A 889 14.00 26.36 -16.26
CA VAL A 889 14.37 26.61 -17.67
C VAL A 889 14.13 25.37 -18.54
N LEU A 890 13.08 25.39 -19.35
CA LEU A 890 12.79 24.35 -20.34
C LEU A 890 13.70 24.56 -21.56
N LYS A 891 14.40 23.53 -22.07
CA LYS A 891 15.24 23.68 -23.27
C LYS A 891 14.36 23.77 -24.53
N GLY A 892 14.78 24.57 -25.51
CA GLY A 892 14.14 24.69 -26.82
C GLY A 892 14.70 23.72 -27.86
N GLN A 893 14.24 23.90 -29.10
CA GLN A 893 14.56 23.00 -30.22
C GLN A 893 15.93 23.32 -30.89
N LYS A 894 16.51 24.50 -30.65
CA LYS A 894 17.83 24.91 -31.17
C LYS A 894 18.77 25.40 -30.07
N GLU A 895 20.07 25.37 -30.34
CA GLU A 895 21.08 25.93 -29.44
C GLU A 895 20.86 27.45 -29.36
N GLY A 896 20.57 27.96 -28.16
CA GLY A 896 20.09 29.34 -27.95
C GLY A 896 18.58 29.50 -27.80
N ASP A 897 17.79 28.44 -27.96
CA ASP A 897 16.34 28.43 -27.67
C ASP A 897 16.07 27.83 -26.27
N TYR A 898 15.22 28.47 -25.48
CA TYR A 898 14.73 27.94 -24.19
C TYR A 898 13.50 28.71 -23.70
N THR A 899 12.83 28.22 -22.67
CA THR A 899 11.70 28.92 -22.03
C THR A 899 11.93 29.01 -20.53
N ILE A 900 11.96 30.24 -20.02
CA ILE A 900 11.91 30.53 -18.59
C ILE A 900 10.48 30.31 -18.13
N ASN A 901 10.29 29.39 -17.19
CA ASN A 901 9.03 29.12 -16.52
C ASN A 901 9.11 29.67 -15.09
N VAL A 902 8.09 30.40 -14.67
CA VAL A 902 8.01 31.02 -13.34
C VAL A 902 6.75 30.53 -12.65
N LYS A 903 6.94 29.82 -11.54
CA LYS A 903 5.88 29.14 -10.77
C LYS A 903 5.58 29.95 -9.53
N VAL A 904 4.44 30.62 -9.52
CA VAL A 904 3.96 31.43 -8.39
C VAL A 904 3.14 30.53 -7.46
N PRO A 905 3.52 30.41 -6.16
CA PRO A 905 2.77 29.63 -5.18
C PRO A 905 1.31 30.06 -5.06
N SER A 906 0.46 29.13 -4.64
CA SER A 906 -0.95 29.41 -4.30
C SER A 906 -1.09 30.33 -3.08
N ASN A 907 -2.25 30.98 -3.03
CA ASN A 907 -2.69 31.96 -2.05
C ASN A 907 -1.63 33.05 -1.78
N ASN A 908 -1.35 33.83 -2.83
CA ASN A 908 -0.23 34.77 -2.90
C ASN A 908 -0.71 36.18 -3.29
N LYS A 909 -0.30 37.22 -2.55
CA LYS A 909 -0.67 38.64 -2.84
C LYS A 909 -0.02 39.21 -4.11
N GLY A 910 0.89 38.48 -4.73
CA GLY A 910 1.49 38.92 -5.99
C GLY A 910 0.46 39.02 -7.11
N ASN A 911 0.38 40.19 -7.75
CA ASN A 911 -0.47 40.47 -8.90
C ASN A 911 0.34 40.82 -10.17
N ASN A 912 1.67 40.99 -10.05
CA ASN A 912 2.57 41.29 -11.17
C ASN A 912 3.90 40.51 -11.07
N VAL A 913 4.26 39.79 -12.13
CA VAL A 913 5.53 39.05 -12.31
C VAL A 913 6.40 39.77 -13.35
N LYS A 914 7.64 40.07 -12.97
CA LYS A 914 8.70 40.59 -13.86
C LYS A 914 9.83 39.57 -13.97
N ILE A 915 10.12 39.09 -15.18
CA ILE A 915 11.27 38.24 -15.47
C ILE A 915 12.40 39.15 -15.95
N TYR A 916 13.55 39.03 -15.31
CA TYR A 916 14.79 39.74 -15.63
C TYR A 916 15.77 38.80 -16.31
N GLU A 917 16.45 39.27 -17.34
CA GLU A 917 17.65 38.69 -17.93
C GLU A 917 18.81 39.66 -17.69
N ASN A 918 19.91 39.22 -17.08
CA ASN A 918 21.11 40.05 -16.84
C ASN A 918 20.76 41.43 -16.25
N ASN A 919 19.84 41.44 -15.28
CA ASN A 919 19.23 42.60 -14.60
C ASN A 919 18.39 43.57 -15.45
N LYS A 920 17.94 43.17 -16.65
CA LYS A 920 16.95 43.90 -17.47
C LYS A 920 15.63 43.13 -17.54
N VAL A 921 14.49 43.81 -17.38
CA VAL A 921 13.17 43.18 -17.55
C VAL A 921 12.99 42.75 -19.02
N VAL A 922 12.75 41.46 -19.24
CA VAL A 922 12.48 40.84 -20.55
C VAL A 922 11.03 40.40 -20.72
N LYS A 923 10.31 40.19 -19.61
CA LYS A 923 8.89 39.89 -19.60
C LYS A 923 8.23 40.49 -18.36
N GLU A 924 7.05 41.07 -18.53
CA GLU A 924 6.15 41.47 -17.45
C GLU A 924 4.76 40.87 -17.72
N VAL A 925 4.12 40.34 -16.68
CA VAL A 925 2.79 39.69 -16.74
C VAL A 925 2.04 39.99 -15.46
N ASN A 926 0.81 40.52 -15.59
CA ASN A 926 -0.13 40.55 -14.47
C ASN A 926 -0.76 39.17 -14.29
N ILE A 927 -0.87 38.72 -13.06
CA ILE A 927 -1.42 37.41 -12.68
C ILE A 927 -2.66 37.60 -11.79
N GLU A 928 -3.39 36.52 -11.51
CA GLU A 928 -4.54 36.58 -10.62
C GLU A 928 -4.07 36.61 -9.16
N GLU A 929 -4.38 37.69 -8.45
CA GLU A 929 -4.03 37.83 -7.04
C GLU A 929 -4.79 36.81 -6.19
N ASN A 930 -4.14 36.27 -5.15
CA ASN A 930 -4.76 35.40 -4.14
C ASN A 930 -5.36 34.09 -4.68
N LYS A 931 -4.99 33.68 -5.90
CA LYS A 931 -5.45 32.44 -6.53
C LYS A 931 -5.09 31.22 -5.67
N ASP A 932 -6.05 30.34 -5.45
CA ASP A 932 -5.97 29.13 -4.63
C ASP A 932 -5.09 28.01 -5.23
N VAL A 933 -4.82 28.07 -6.54
CA VAL A 933 -3.92 27.16 -7.26
C VAL A 933 -2.66 27.85 -7.79
N LEU A 934 -1.59 27.07 -7.97
CA LEU A 934 -0.30 27.53 -8.52
C LEU A 934 -0.47 28.12 -9.93
N GLN A 935 0.26 29.22 -10.21
CA GLN A 935 0.24 29.89 -11.51
C GLN A 935 1.59 29.78 -12.22
N GLU A 936 1.57 29.55 -13.54
CA GLU A 936 2.78 29.52 -14.37
C GLU A 936 2.84 30.73 -15.31
N VAL A 937 3.97 31.44 -15.31
CA VAL A 937 4.29 32.51 -16.25
C VAL A 937 5.48 32.08 -17.10
N LYS A 938 5.28 31.93 -18.41
CA LYS A 938 6.29 31.43 -19.35
C LYS A 938 6.82 32.53 -20.27
N TYR A 939 8.14 32.55 -20.48
CA TYR A 939 8.85 33.46 -21.37
C TYR A 939 9.83 32.67 -22.25
N SER A 940 9.51 32.57 -23.54
CA SER A 940 10.34 31.87 -24.52
C SER A 940 11.38 32.79 -25.13
N VAL A 941 12.62 32.29 -25.13
CA VAL A 941 13.83 32.84 -25.75
C VAL A 941 14.11 32.02 -27.00
N VAL A 942 14.48 32.69 -28.10
CA VAL A 942 14.77 32.05 -29.40
C VAL A 942 16.03 32.68 -29.98
N GLY A 943 16.99 31.85 -30.38
CA GLY A 943 18.22 32.27 -31.04
C GLY A 943 19.15 33.16 -30.21
N ASN A 944 19.19 32.99 -28.88
CA ASN A 944 20.19 33.67 -28.06
C ASN A 944 21.60 33.20 -28.46
N LYS A 945 22.59 34.09 -28.37
CA LYS A 945 23.96 33.83 -28.86
C LYS A 945 24.78 33.08 -27.82
N VAL A 946 25.94 32.58 -28.24
CA VAL A 946 26.98 32.02 -27.34
C VAL A 946 27.23 32.97 -26.17
N GLY A 947 27.09 32.48 -24.93
CA GLY A 947 27.23 33.31 -23.74
C GLY A 947 26.43 32.82 -22.54
N GLU A 948 26.59 33.55 -21.43
CA GLU A 948 25.92 33.31 -20.15
C GLU A 948 24.75 34.30 -19.95
N TYR A 949 23.60 33.77 -19.53
CA TYR A 949 22.37 34.51 -19.29
C TYR A 949 21.81 34.19 -17.91
N VAL A 950 21.81 35.17 -17.00
CA VAL A 950 21.31 35.01 -15.64
C VAL A 950 19.88 35.54 -15.54
N TYR A 951 18.94 34.67 -15.15
CA TYR A 951 17.53 35.00 -15.00
C TYR A 951 17.10 35.02 -13.54
N LYS A 952 16.19 35.95 -13.21
CA LYS A 952 15.37 35.91 -11.98
C LYS A 952 13.95 36.40 -12.26
N ALA A 953 13.00 35.98 -11.45
CA ALA A 953 11.66 36.53 -11.42
C ALA A 953 11.49 37.41 -10.17
N VAL A 954 10.75 38.51 -10.31
CA VAL A 954 10.32 39.35 -9.20
C VAL A 954 8.80 39.37 -9.21
N LEU A 955 8.19 38.99 -8.10
CA LEU A 955 6.75 39.07 -7.89
C LEU A 955 6.46 40.30 -7.02
N SER A 956 5.42 41.06 -7.35
CA SER A 956 4.98 42.22 -6.58
C SER A 956 3.47 42.27 -6.46
N ASP A 957 3.00 42.87 -5.37
CA ASP A 957 1.58 43.20 -5.08
C ASP A 957 1.23 44.67 -5.41
N GLY A 958 2.23 45.45 -5.85
CA GLY A 958 2.12 46.90 -6.11
C GLY A 958 2.61 47.79 -4.96
N LEU A 959 2.88 47.22 -3.78
CA LEU A 959 3.41 47.90 -2.59
C LEU A 959 4.80 47.37 -2.18
N SER A 960 5.01 46.06 -2.36
CA SER A 960 6.19 45.29 -2.00
C SER A 960 6.60 44.37 -3.16
N SER A 961 7.82 43.82 -3.08
CA SER A 961 8.35 42.88 -4.08
C SER A 961 9.23 41.81 -3.45
N VAL A 962 9.14 40.58 -3.98
CA VAL A 962 9.95 39.41 -3.59
C VAL A 962 10.60 38.80 -4.82
N GLU A 963 11.85 38.36 -4.71
CA GLU A 963 12.61 37.80 -5.82
C GLU A 963 12.72 36.27 -5.74
N SER A 964 12.78 35.60 -6.89
CA SER A 964 13.18 34.20 -7.00
C SER A 964 14.68 34.05 -6.77
N GLN A 965 15.12 32.81 -6.54
CA GLN A 965 16.51 32.43 -6.82
C GLN A 965 16.91 32.81 -8.27
N THR A 966 18.19 33.07 -8.51
CA THR A 966 18.74 33.26 -9.86
C THR A 966 19.03 31.91 -10.52
N ILE A 967 18.78 31.79 -11.83
CA ILE A 967 19.16 30.63 -12.63
C ILE A 967 19.99 31.06 -13.85
N THR A 968 21.09 30.35 -14.10
CA THR A 968 22.02 30.66 -15.19
C THR A 968 21.85 29.71 -16.36
N VAL A 969 21.75 30.26 -17.58
CA VAL A 969 21.67 29.52 -18.84
C VAL A 969 22.92 29.82 -19.66
N ASN A 970 23.59 28.76 -20.11
CA ASN A 970 24.81 28.85 -20.93
C ASN A 970 24.53 28.31 -22.34
N VAL A 971 24.75 29.14 -23.36
CA VAL A 971 24.59 28.80 -24.78
C VAL A 971 25.98 28.57 -25.40
N LYS A 972 26.14 27.50 -26.17
CA LYS A 972 27.41 27.06 -26.75
C LYS A 972 27.59 27.51 -28.21
N GLU A 973 28.83 27.51 -28.67
CA GLU A 973 29.18 27.78 -30.08
C GLU A 973 29.00 26.53 -30.94
N ILE A 974 28.49 26.71 -32.16
CA ILE A 974 28.33 25.65 -33.17
C ILE A 974 29.51 25.75 -34.15
N ASP A 975 30.14 24.63 -34.50
CA ASP A 975 31.26 24.62 -35.45
C ASP A 975 30.79 24.94 -36.88
N THR A 976 30.83 26.22 -37.23
CA THR A 976 30.48 26.73 -38.57
C THR A 976 31.39 26.27 -39.71
N SER A 977 32.49 25.55 -39.43
CA SER A 977 33.34 24.96 -40.48
C SER A 977 32.77 23.67 -41.07
N LEU A 978 31.77 23.07 -40.40
CA LEU A 978 31.12 21.84 -40.85
C LEU A 978 30.24 22.07 -42.10
N PRO A 979 30.25 21.14 -43.07
CA PRO A 979 29.44 21.25 -44.28
C PRO A 979 27.94 21.13 -43.95
N GLN A 980 27.10 21.81 -44.72
CA GLN A 980 25.66 21.53 -44.70
C GLN A 980 25.39 20.10 -45.19
N TRP A 981 24.33 19.48 -44.67
CA TRP A 981 23.88 18.18 -45.15
C TRP A 981 23.33 18.26 -46.58
N ASP A 982 23.83 17.39 -47.46
CA ASP A 982 23.44 17.25 -48.87
C ASP A 982 22.85 15.84 -49.07
N PRO A 983 21.57 15.70 -49.46
CA PRO A 983 20.94 14.39 -49.65
C PRO A 983 21.60 13.55 -50.76
N SER A 984 22.31 14.18 -51.70
CA SER A 984 23.03 13.49 -52.77
C SER A 984 24.39 12.96 -52.33
N LYS A 985 24.99 13.53 -51.28
CA LYS A 985 26.31 13.10 -50.77
C LYS A 985 26.20 11.81 -49.95
N VAL A 986 27.18 10.92 -50.17
CA VAL A 986 27.45 9.77 -49.29
C VAL A 986 28.27 10.25 -48.09
N TYR A 987 27.83 9.85 -46.89
CA TYR A 987 28.53 10.09 -45.62
C TYR A 987 28.95 8.77 -44.98
N LEU A 988 30.14 8.76 -44.38
CA LEU A 988 30.69 7.64 -43.62
C LEU A 988 30.55 7.86 -42.11
N GLY A 989 30.60 6.77 -41.33
CA GLY A 989 30.53 6.84 -39.87
C GLY A 989 31.61 7.77 -39.28
N GLY A 990 31.20 8.75 -38.49
CA GLY A 990 32.06 9.80 -37.93
C GLY A 990 32.15 11.08 -38.76
N GLU A 991 31.64 11.13 -40.00
CA GLU A 991 31.50 12.40 -40.72
C GLU A 991 30.39 13.26 -40.11
N ARG A 992 30.61 14.57 -40.08
CA ARG A 992 29.72 15.56 -39.45
C ARG A 992 29.15 16.55 -40.44
N VAL A 993 27.94 17.01 -40.15
CA VAL A 993 27.18 17.98 -40.93
C VAL A 993 26.42 18.95 -40.04
N ILE A 994 26.09 20.12 -40.58
CA ILE A 994 25.01 20.97 -40.06
C ILE A 994 23.73 20.65 -40.84
N TYR A 995 22.61 20.50 -40.12
CA TYR A 995 21.27 20.48 -40.70
C TYR A 995 20.31 21.27 -39.81
N ASN A 996 19.48 22.13 -40.40
CA ASN A 996 18.55 23.04 -39.71
C ASN A 996 19.11 23.96 -38.59
N GLY A 997 20.44 24.03 -38.46
CA GLY A 997 21.16 24.75 -37.39
C GLY A 997 21.63 23.88 -36.24
N LEU A 998 21.59 22.54 -36.38
CA LEU A 998 22.09 21.57 -35.40
C LEU A 998 23.23 20.74 -36.01
N GLU A 999 24.17 20.32 -35.16
CA GLU A 999 25.30 19.46 -35.53
C GLU A 999 24.89 17.99 -35.45
N TYR A 1000 25.12 17.25 -36.53
CA TYR A 1000 24.88 15.81 -36.62
C TYR A 1000 26.12 15.05 -37.06
N GLU A 1001 26.34 13.88 -36.44
CA GLU A 1001 27.40 12.93 -36.75
C GLU A 1001 26.77 11.66 -37.34
N ALA A 1002 27.22 11.22 -38.52
CA ALA A 1002 26.76 9.98 -39.12
C ALA A 1002 27.23 8.80 -38.25
N LYS A 1003 26.31 7.93 -37.83
CA LYS A 1003 26.64 6.74 -37.01
C LYS A 1003 27.27 5.63 -37.86
N TYR A 1004 26.91 5.57 -39.15
CA TYR A 1004 27.33 4.57 -40.13
C TYR A 1004 27.17 5.14 -41.55
N TRP A 1005 27.48 4.34 -42.57
CA TRP A 1005 27.28 4.71 -43.98
C TRP A 1005 25.84 5.18 -44.23
N THR A 1006 25.67 6.35 -44.85
CA THR A 1006 24.35 6.93 -45.10
C THR A 1006 24.35 7.87 -46.31
N GLN A 1007 23.26 7.88 -47.07
CA GLN A 1007 23.00 8.77 -48.21
C GLN A 1007 21.48 9.01 -48.28
N GLY A 1008 21.04 10.24 -48.60
CA GLY A 1008 19.61 10.59 -48.70
C GLY A 1008 18.79 10.62 -47.40
N ASN A 1009 19.23 9.93 -46.34
CA ASN A 1009 18.53 9.89 -45.05
C ASN A 1009 18.66 11.24 -44.29
N ASN A 1010 17.52 11.88 -44.00
CA ASN A 1010 17.44 13.15 -43.27
C ASN A 1010 17.98 13.02 -41.81
N PRO A 1011 18.88 13.91 -41.35
CA PRO A 1011 19.40 13.91 -39.97
C PRO A 1011 18.36 14.06 -38.85
N GLU A 1012 17.29 14.81 -39.09
CA GLU A 1012 16.22 14.97 -38.09
C GLU A 1012 15.32 13.74 -37.97
N GLU A 1013 15.11 12.98 -39.04
CA GLU A 1013 14.12 11.90 -39.10
C GLU A 1013 14.75 10.50 -38.94
N SER A 1014 15.98 10.31 -39.41
CA SER A 1014 16.66 9.01 -39.44
C SER A 1014 17.45 8.73 -38.17
N ASP A 1015 17.58 7.43 -37.84
CA ASP A 1015 18.45 6.92 -36.78
C ASP A 1015 19.93 6.83 -37.21
N ALA A 1016 20.23 6.93 -38.51
CA ALA A 1016 21.58 6.94 -39.08
C ALA A 1016 22.44 8.13 -38.63
N TRP A 1017 21.81 9.13 -38.01
CA TRP A 1017 22.46 10.34 -37.52
C TRP A 1017 22.34 10.43 -35.99
N LYS A 1018 23.41 10.92 -35.37
CA LYS A 1018 23.50 11.23 -33.94
C LYS A 1018 23.52 12.76 -33.82
N LEU A 1019 22.57 13.30 -33.08
CA LEU A 1019 22.57 14.71 -32.70
C LEU A 1019 23.75 14.97 -31.74
N LEU A 1020 24.52 16.03 -31.99
CA LEU A 1020 25.62 16.46 -31.11
C LEU A 1020 25.33 17.77 -30.35
N SER A 1021 24.44 18.61 -30.87
CA SER A 1021 23.95 19.80 -30.16
C SER A 1021 23.14 19.43 -28.91
N ASP A 1022 23.30 20.19 -27.83
CA ASP A 1022 22.75 19.89 -26.50
C ASP A 1022 21.30 20.42 -26.36
N VAL A 1023 20.43 19.97 -27.27
CA VAL A 1023 19.02 20.38 -27.40
C VAL A 1023 18.08 19.18 -27.28
N ALA A 1024 16.79 19.43 -27.05
CA ALA A 1024 15.76 18.40 -27.02
C ALA A 1024 14.77 18.61 -28.17
N VAL A 1025 14.91 17.79 -29.22
CA VAL A 1025 14.08 17.88 -30.44
C VAL A 1025 12.68 17.31 -30.19
N GLU A 1026 11.67 17.74 -30.96
CA GLU A 1026 10.31 17.23 -30.76
C GLU A 1026 10.22 15.71 -31.04
N TRP A 1027 9.45 14.99 -30.23
CA TRP A 1027 9.33 13.55 -30.36
C TRP A 1027 8.60 13.14 -31.64
N ASN A 1028 9.26 12.31 -32.45
CA ASN A 1028 8.74 11.77 -33.70
C ASN A 1028 8.57 10.24 -33.56
N LYS A 1029 7.33 9.77 -33.67
CA LYS A 1029 6.94 8.35 -33.60
C LYS A 1029 7.73 7.45 -34.59
N ASP A 1030 8.13 7.99 -35.74
CA ASP A 1030 8.74 7.23 -36.82
C ASP A 1030 10.28 7.19 -36.71
N LYS A 1031 10.87 7.94 -35.75
CA LYS A 1031 12.30 7.92 -35.44
C LYS A 1031 12.63 6.86 -34.38
N ALA A 1032 13.83 6.28 -34.45
CA ALA A 1032 14.40 5.49 -33.36
C ALA A 1032 15.38 6.31 -32.54
N TYR A 1033 15.26 6.20 -31.22
CA TYR A 1033 16.06 6.86 -30.20
C TYR A 1033 16.80 5.79 -29.37
N ASN A 1034 17.89 6.19 -28.72
CA ASN A 1034 18.82 5.33 -27.97
C ASN A 1034 18.92 5.82 -26.53
N GLY A 1035 19.50 5.01 -25.62
CA GLY A 1035 19.70 5.43 -24.24
C GLY A 1035 20.49 6.75 -24.15
N GLY A 1036 19.90 7.78 -23.52
CA GLY A 1036 20.44 9.13 -23.42
C GLY A 1036 19.96 10.13 -24.49
N ASP A 1037 19.27 9.69 -25.56
CA ASP A 1037 18.68 10.60 -26.55
C ASP A 1037 17.51 11.39 -25.91
N LYS A 1038 17.41 12.70 -26.20
CA LYS A 1038 16.47 13.64 -25.56
C LYS A 1038 15.43 14.19 -26.51
N VAL A 1039 14.19 14.26 -26.04
CA VAL A 1039 13.04 14.75 -26.81
C VAL A 1039 12.13 15.68 -26.01
N THR A 1040 11.37 16.53 -26.70
CA THR A 1040 10.24 17.27 -26.13
C THR A 1040 8.90 16.67 -26.58
N TYR A 1041 7.92 16.60 -25.67
CA TYR A 1041 6.57 16.11 -25.96
C TYR A 1041 5.55 16.70 -24.99
N LYS A 1042 4.41 17.21 -25.50
CA LYS A 1042 3.35 17.88 -24.72
C LYS A 1042 3.85 19.00 -23.78
N GLY A 1043 4.98 19.64 -24.11
CA GLY A 1043 5.62 20.71 -23.31
C GLY A 1043 6.65 20.25 -22.28
N ASN A 1044 6.78 18.94 -22.07
CA ASN A 1044 7.75 18.32 -21.15
C ASN A 1044 8.97 17.79 -21.92
N THR A 1045 10.10 17.62 -21.23
CA THR A 1045 11.35 17.06 -21.76
C THR A 1045 11.58 15.64 -21.23
N TYR A 1046 11.88 14.72 -22.13
CA TYR A 1046 12.12 13.30 -21.81
C TYR A 1046 13.48 12.82 -22.31
N GLU A 1047 14.06 11.87 -21.59
CA GLU A 1047 15.30 11.17 -21.96
C GLU A 1047 15.00 9.67 -22.12
N ALA A 1048 15.42 9.06 -23.24
CA ALA A 1048 15.22 7.63 -23.45
C ALA A 1048 16.13 6.82 -22.52
N LYS A 1049 15.57 5.83 -21.80
CA LYS A 1049 16.34 4.91 -20.92
C LYS A 1049 17.23 3.96 -21.72
N TYR A 1050 16.73 3.54 -22.88
CA TYR A 1050 17.31 2.55 -23.78
C TYR A 1050 16.69 2.74 -25.18
N TRP A 1051 16.96 1.84 -26.13
CA TRP A 1051 16.44 1.94 -27.49
C TRP A 1051 14.90 1.96 -27.53
N THR A 1052 14.32 2.87 -28.31
CA THR A 1052 12.87 3.07 -28.43
C THR A 1052 12.48 3.66 -29.79
N LYS A 1053 11.33 3.24 -30.32
CA LYS A 1053 10.71 3.79 -31.55
C LYS A 1053 9.19 3.63 -31.46
N GLY A 1054 8.44 4.70 -31.76
CA GLY A 1054 6.96 4.69 -31.70
C GLY A 1054 6.35 4.75 -30.29
N ASN A 1055 7.09 4.44 -29.23
CA ASN A 1055 6.63 4.64 -27.84
C ASN A 1055 6.51 6.14 -27.51
N VAL A 1056 5.32 6.57 -27.09
CA VAL A 1056 5.01 7.97 -26.76
C VAL A 1056 5.62 8.38 -25.40
N PRO A 1057 6.33 9.52 -25.29
CA PRO A 1057 6.87 9.99 -24.02
C PRO A 1057 5.77 10.38 -23.02
N GLY A 1058 5.98 10.07 -21.74
CA GLY A 1058 4.97 10.27 -20.68
C GLY A 1058 3.85 9.23 -20.67
N GLU A 1059 3.68 8.46 -21.75
CA GLU A 1059 2.73 7.33 -21.86
C GLU A 1059 3.44 5.97 -21.86
N SER A 1060 4.76 5.95 -21.99
CA SER A 1060 5.60 4.74 -21.96
C SER A 1060 6.82 4.95 -21.07
N ASP A 1061 7.08 3.94 -20.23
CA ASP A 1061 8.16 3.84 -19.25
C ASP A 1061 9.57 3.85 -19.84
N VAL A 1062 9.73 3.62 -21.14
CA VAL A 1062 11.02 3.74 -21.85
C VAL A 1062 11.60 5.17 -21.83
N TRP A 1063 10.77 6.15 -21.48
CA TRP A 1063 11.11 7.56 -21.34
C TRP A 1063 11.17 7.98 -19.86
N ILE A 1064 12.27 8.61 -19.45
CA ILE A 1064 12.37 9.33 -18.18
C ILE A 1064 11.82 10.75 -18.41
N LEU A 1065 10.88 11.23 -17.60
CA LEU A 1065 10.59 12.66 -17.52
C LEU A 1065 11.77 13.36 -16.83
N ILE A 1066 12.51 14.18 -17.57
CA ILE A 1066 13.68 14.90 -17.04
C ILE A 1066 13.45 16.41 -16.86
N LYS A 1067 12.37 16.98 -17.43
CA LYS A 1067 11.96 18.36 -17.18
C LYS A 1067 10.50 18.64 -17.50
#